data_AF-A0A1H9TCN9-F1
#
_entry.id   AF-A0A1H9TCN9-F1
#
_cell.length_a   1.000
_cell.length_b   1.000
_cell.length_c   1.000
_cell.angle_alpha   90.00
_cell.angle_beta   90.00
_cell.angle_gamma   90.00
#
_symmetry.space_group_name_H-M   'P 1'
#
loop_
_entity.id
_entity.type
_entity.pdbx_description
1 polymer ?
#
loop_
_entity_poly.entity_id
_entity_poly.type
_entity_poly.pdbx_seq_one_letter_code
_entity_poly.pdbx_strand_id
1 'polypeptide(L)'
;MIANRNYRIYYQQFQKEKQVLYQETTILILLKGKMFIQAEEEHCSLAEGDVFVMNANEHILLTVEESDYCLYVEMHINHLFFATQFPAIFYTRFECTPKLNEYGKMEAITALRRQVAELCLVEFSNDSAKALKVNLLLSQIILSLVQFFQKENTNSYQLSDNQKLRTMIEYIEENYQSGILLADMAEKFFMSESALSKFFKKETGEYFSHYIRTICVKHSIPELLYSKKNIEQIALNNGFSNSKTYRQHFKKLFNELPTLYRAKHLDVARAPSNEQPKTMLENVEKKEILIPLYSYTHAPAEDQQPSKVSLKTKKLHITTKTAGIERQDSEIMIHVGDWKVLAIKSVQEQLRQLNKEMRITYISIHSSFKKVPLSVKIHQQAALNSFPSFEILDGILAFLKAEGLSIFFQLSLDEFKQLNEKSKEVYRRFFQHIQSYLGTEVAPQWKVNCLFEGNDIQAYHSEFKEICHLLQSISSTIEIGARVPLPDPFFEFEQSHILPCFYQEIAQFCHFLSFSAEPNYVFHNPENHFPDLKNYHQYVVDKTLYIKQMMKENGIKLPLYLTEWNTLTGMTRNINGTFFRGAIILKNMLKFDQLVVGYGFWLNIELYEENTQKRPLKNDSLELFHYYSGKRPAYFCLALARRTLGEMLAQGEDYLLTVHHGTYQLLLFNPNYFDPHLSSEEAFLKSQTITIDLAITGIKPNRYQVKLIEFNRQNGALFYSYDEFSQVNQLDIETQQYIVEKTKPKIKVFDTHIESLFNHYLTLDTNGVALIELTPILF
;
A
#
# COMPACT_ATOMS: atom_id res chain seq x y z
N MET A 1 15.88 30.14 30.16
CA MET A 1 14.43 29.83 30.09
C MET A 1 13.83 30.58 28.92
N ILE A 2 13.06 29.90 28.06
CA ILE A 2 12.25 30.54 27.00
C ILE A 2 10.79 30.27 27.35
N ALA A 3 10.02 31.32 27.62
CA ALA A 3 8.62 31.19 28.07
C ALA A 3 7.67 31.81 27.05
N ASN A 4 6.79 30.98 26.50
CA ASN A 4 5.65 31.38 25.68
C ASN A 4 4.36 31.01 26.45
N ARG A 5 3.20 31.53 26.04
CA ARG A 5 1.90 31.18 26.63
C ARG A 5 1.51 29.73 26.38
N ASN A 6 2.01 29.14 25.29
CA ASN A 6 1.63 27.79 24.86
C ASN A 6 2.64 26.70 25.28
N TYR A 7 3.87 27.07 25.65
CA TYR A 7 4.92 26.13 26.02
C TYR A 7 6.09 26.85 26.72
N ARG A 8 6.96 26.09 27.41
CA ARG A 8 8.18 26.60 28.05
C ARG A 8 9.36 25.68 27.77
N ILE A 9 10.51 26.25 27.43
CA ILE A 9 11.76 25.50 27.25
C ILE A 9 12.74 25.85 28.36
N TYR A 10 13.26 24.81 29.02
CA TYR A 10 14.33 24.89 29.99
C TYR A 10 15.56 24.15 29.49
N TYR A 11 16.71 24.79 29.62
CA TYR A 11 18.02 24.17 29.43
C TYR A 11 18.60 23.97 30.82
N GLN A 12 18.86 22.73 31.21
CA GLN A 12 19.24 22.38 32.58
C GLN A 12 20.52 21.55 32.61
N GLN A 13 21.31 21.79 33.65
CA GLN A 13 22.50 21.03 33.99
C GLN A 13 22.36 20.54 35.44
N PHE A 14 22.58 19.25 35.69
CA PHE A 14 22.54 18.69 37.05
C PHE A 14 23.60 17.59 37.26
N GLN A 15 24.01 17.38 38.51
CA GLN A 15 25.21 16.58 38.86
C GLN A 15 24.97 15.35 39.74
N LYS A 16 23.79 15.17 40.34
CA LYS A 16 23.53 14.03 41.24
C LYS A 16 22.14 13.43 41.03
N GLU A 17 21.17 13.88 41.80
CA GLU A 17 19.82 13.33 41.82
C GLU A 17 18.81 14.46 41.99
N LYS A 18 17.70 14.38 41.27
CA LYS A 18 16.64 15.40 41.29
C LYS A 18 15.28 14.73 41.23
N GLN A 19 14.47 14.95 42.26
CA GLN A 19 13.06 14.57 42.28
C GLN A 19 12.20 15.74 41.83
N VAL A 20 11.33 15.51 40.84
CA VAL A 20 10.48 16.55 40.24
C VAL A 20 9.05 16.03 40.09
N LEU A 21 8.07 16.89 40.40
CA LEU A 21 6.67 16.70 40.03
C LEU A 21 6.39 17.54 38.79
N TYR A 22 6.11 16.88 37.66
CA TYR A 22 5.76 17.58 36.42
C TYR A 22 4.26 17.83 36.36
N GLN A 23 3.86 19.10 36.34
CA GLN A 23 2.44 19.49 36.27
C GLN A 23 1.89 19.53 34.83
N GLU A 24 2.78 19.46 33.84
CA GLU A 24 2.48 19.58 32.41
C GLU A 24 3.16 18.43 31.65
N THR A 25 2.59 18.01 30.52
CA THR A 25 3.25 17.03 29.62
C THR A 25 4.57 17.62 29.13
N THR A 26 5.66 16.92 29.42
CA THR A 26 7.02 17.45 29.23
C THR A 26 7.84 16.49 28.38
N ILE A 27 8.48 17.02 27.33
CA ILE A 27 9.42 16.27 26.50
C ILE A 27 10.83 16.60 26.97
N LEU A 28 11.61 15.56 27.27
CA LEU A 28 13.02 15.68 27.62
C LEU A 28 13.91 15.13 26.51
N ILE A 29 14.98 15.87 26.21
CA ILE A 29 16.05 15.42 25.31
C ILE A 29 17.39 15.53 26.05
N LEU A 30 18.09 14.41 26.17
CA LEU A 30 19.42 14.39 26.77
C LEU A 30 20.45 14.89 25.75
N LEU A 31 21.17 15.97 26.07
CA LEU A 31 22.17 16.57 25.17
C LEU A 31 23.59 16.08 25.45
N LYS A 32 23.91 15.79 26.72
CA LYS A 32 25.23 15.33 27.16
C LYS A 32 25.12 14.49 28.42
N GLY A 33 25.92 13.43 28.52
CA GLY A 33 25.98 12.51 29.66
C GLY A 33 24.99 11.34 29.55
N LYS A 34 24.80 10.61 30.65
CA LYS A 34 23.90 9.46 30.75
C LYS A 34 23.00 9.60 31.98
N MET A 35 21.71 9.35 31.82
CA MET A 35 20.71 9.64 32.86
C MET A 35 19.82 8.43 33.11
N PHE A 36 19.62 8.06 34.36
CA PHE A 36 18.57 7.12 34.76
C PHE A 36 17.31 7.88 35.17
N ILE A 37 16.17 7.46 34.62
CA ILE A 37 14.84 7.97 34.93
C ILE A 37 14.04 6.88 35.63
N GLN A 38 13.52 7.20 36.82
CA GLN A 38 12.59 6.38 37.57
C GLN A 38 11.25 7.12 37.71
N ALA A 39 10.25 6.68 36.94
CA ALA A 39 8.85 7.09 37.02
C ALA A 39 8.00 6.01 37.71
N GLU A 40 6.71 6.27 37.96
CA GLU A 40 5.83 5.35 38.71
C GLU A 40 5.64 3.98 38.03
N GLU A 41 5.56 3.94 36.70
CA GLU A 41 5.34 2.70 35.92
C GLU A 41 6.54 2.28 35.08
N GLU A 42 7.53 3.16 34.89
CA GLU A 42 8.61 2.99 33.92
C GLU A 42 9.97 3.40 34.48
N HIS A 43 11.00 2.60 34.16
CA HIS A 43 12.39 2.89 34.52
C HIS A 43 13.30 2.68 33.31
N CYS A 44 14.04 3.72 32.92
CA CYS A 44 14.92 3.64 31.76
C CYS A 44 16.22 4.44 31.96
N SER A 45 17.28 3.99 31.28
CA SER A 45 18.53 4.75 31.14
C SER A 45 18.50 5.42 29.78
N LEU A 46 18.82 6.71 29.75
CA LEU A 46 18.90 7.59 28.59
C LEU A 46 20.37 7.84 28.25
N ALA A 47 20.71 7.71 26.97
CA ALA A 47 21.97 8.15 26.38
C ALA A 47 21.80 9.49 25.64
N GLU A 48 22.93 10.08 25.21
CA GLU A 48 22.91 11.33 24.44
C GLU A 48 22.06 11.21 23.17
N GLY A 49 21.13 12.15 22.99
CA GLY A 49 20.19 12.17 21.88
C GLY A 49 18.88 11.42 22.13
N ASP A 50 18.73 10.71 23.24
CA ASP A 50 17.47 10.04 23.57
C ASP A 50 16.38 11.05 23.96
N VAL A 51 15.14 10.67 23.65
CA VAL A 51 13.92 11.43 23.98
C VAL A 51 13.10 10.65 25.00
N PHE A 52 12.59 11.35 26.01
CA PHE A 52 11.66 10.81 26.98
C PHE A 52 10.44 11.73 27.12
N VAL A 53 9.24 11.16 27.19
CA VAL A 53 8.00 11.94 27.43
C VAL A 53 7.50 11.67 28.84
N MET A 54 7.37 12.73 29.62
CA MET A 54 6.84 12.73 30.98
C MET A 54 5.37 13.17 30.94
N ASN A 55 4.51 12.41 31.60
CA ASN A 55 3.09 12.76 31.66
C ASN A 55 2.83 13.79 32.76
N ALA A 56 1.71 14.50 32.63
CA ALA A 56 1.29 15.45 33.65
C ALA A 56 0.94 14.73 34.95
N ASN A 57 1.24 15.38 36.07
CA ASN A 57 1.05 14.93 37.45
C ASN A 57 1.85 13.68 37.85
N GLU A 58 2.98 13.42 37.20
CA GLU A 58 3.89 12.32 37.56
C GLU A 58 5.06 12.79 38.43
N HIS A 59 5.39 11.96 39.43
CA HIS A 59 6.63 12.08 40.19
C HIS A 59 7.74 11.30 39.48
N ILE A 60 8.83 12.00 39.13
CA ILE A 60 9.96 11.42 38.44
C ILE A 60 11.24 11.70 39.21
N LEU A 61 12.06 10.67 39.34
CA LEU A 61 13.41 10.73 39.89
C LEU A 61 14.43 10.65 38.75
N LEU A 62 15.24 11.71 38.61
CA LEU A 62 16.32 11.79 37.63
C LEU A 62 17.65 11.58 38.35
N THR A 63 18.46 10.63 37.88
CA THR A 63 19.79 10.30 38.45
C THR A 63 20.85 10.37 37.35
N VAL A 64 22.00 11.01 37.62
CA VAL A 64 23.14 11.00 36.70
C VAL A 64 23.86 9.65 36.79
N GLU A 65 24.12 9.01 35.65
CA GLU A 65 24.90 7.79 35.54
C GLU A 65 26.25 8.08 34.90
N GLU A 66 27.34 7.56 35.48
CA GLU A 66 28.66 7.45 34.81
C GLU A 66 29.25 8.78 34.26
N SER A 67 28.74 9.94 34.71
CA SER A 67 29.09 11.29 34.21
C SER A 67 29.17 12.30 35.35
N ASP A 68 30.00 13.33 35.22
CA ASP A 68 30.10 14.43 36.22
C ASP A 68 28.83 15.30 36.25
N TYR A 69 28.12 15.39 35.12
CA TYR A 69 26.87 16.10 34.97
C TYR A 69 26.12 15.63 33.72
N CYS A 70 24.80 15.85 33.71
CA CYS A 70 23.98 15.75 32.50
C CYS A 70 23.51 17.13 32.06
N LEU A 71 23.58 17.38 30.75
CA LEU A 71 22.98 18.56 30.09
C LEU A 71 21.76 18.11 29.30
N TYR A 72 20.61 18.74 29.48
CA TYR A 72 19.38 18.31 28.83
C TYR A 72 18.41 19.47 28.59
N VAL A 73 17.46 19.24 27.68
CA VAL A 73 16.36 20.15 27.35
C VAL A 73 15.07 19.59 27.91
N GLU A 74 14.27 20.44 28.56
CA GLU A 74 12.87 20.15 28.88
C GLU A 74 11.96 21.11 28.13
N MET A 75 11.03 20.57 27.34
CA MET A 75 9.95 21.30 26.70
C MET A 75 8.63 20.96 27.38
N HIS A 76 8.10 21.92 28.14
CA HIS A 76 6.83 21.82 28.84
C HIS A 76 5.74 22.35 27.91
N ILE A 77 4.73 21.55 27.58
CA ILE A 77 3.60 21.98 26.76
C ILE A 77 2.50 22.48 27.69
N ASN A 78 2.03 23.71 27.47
CA ASN A 78 0.99 24.26 28.35
C ASN A 78 -0.27 23.39 28.28
N HIS A 79 -0.72 22.96 29.45
CA HIS A 79 -1.78 21.96 29.56
C HIS A 79 -3.10 22.44 28.92
N LEU A 80 -3.46 23.73 29.08
CA LEU A 80 -4.66 24.30 28.46
C LEU A 80 -4.50 24.41 26.94
N PHE A 81 -3.34 24.82 26.44
CA PHE A 81 -3.09 24.86 24.99
C PHE A 81 -3.20 23.47 24.38
N PHE A 82 -2.58 22.45 25.00
CA PHE A 82 -2.71 21.07 24.57
C PHE A 82 -4.18 20.64 24.56
N ALA A 83 -4.92 20.89 25.63
CA ALA A 83 -6.34 20.56 25.74
C ALA A 83 -7.20 21.25 24.66
N THR A 84 -6.87 22.47 24.23
CA THR A 84 -7.58 23.13 23.12
C THR A 84 -7.37 22.45 21.76
N GLN A 85 -6.26 21.73 21.57
CA GLN A 85 -5.96 21.00 20.34
C GLN A 85 -6.42 19.53 20.42
N PHE A 86 -6.31 18.94 21.61
CA PHE A 86 -6.61 17.54 21.90
C PHE A 86 -7.21 17.41 23.31
N PRO A 87 -8.54 17.54 23.48
CA PRO A 87 -9.19 17.50 24.79
C PRO A 87 -9.00 16.18 25.54
N ALA A 88 -8.68 15.09 24.85
CA ALA A 88 -8.43 13.79 25.49
C ALA A 88 -7.11 13.72 26.27
N ILE A 89 -6.29 14.77 26.25
CA ILE A 89 -5.02 14.87 26.99
C ILE A 89 -5.15 14.59 28.50
N PHE A 90 -6.27 14.97 29.13
CA PHE A 90 -6.47 14.80 30.59
C PHE A 90 -6.43 13.35 31.06
N TYR A 91 -6.62 12.40 30.14
CA TYR A 91 -6.66 10.97 30.45
C TYR A 91 -5.86 10.13 29.45
N THR A 92 -5.07 10.79 28.59
CA THR A 92 -4.15 10.12 27.66
C THR A 92 -2.77 10.10 28.27
N ARG A 93 -2.18 8.91 28.36
CA ARG A 93 -0.76 8.74 28.71
C ARG A 93 0.03 8.60 27.41
N PHE A 94 1.19 9.24 27.37
CA PHE A 94 2.16 9.09 26.30
C PHE A 94 3.34 8.26 26.80
N GLU A 95 3.75 7.30 25.99
CA GLU A 95 4.90 6.44 26.27
C GLU A 95 5.94 6.62 25.17
N CYS A 96 7.10 7.18 25.55
CA CYS A 96 8.23 7.37 24.66
C CYS A 96 9.51 7.12 25.47
N THR A 97 10.10 5.94 25.29
CA THR A 97 11.32 5.50 25.98
C THR A 97 12.33 4.89 24.99
N PRO A 98 13.65 4.92 25.28
CA PRO A 98 14.66 4.38 24.36
C PRO A 98 14.61 2.87 24.18
N LYS A 99 13.99 2.13 25.12
CA LYS A 99 13.92 0.66 25.11
C LYS A 99 12.83 0.11 24.19
N LEU A 100 12.02 0.95 23.56
CA LEU A 100 11.07 0.55 22.51
C LEU A 100 11.82 0.21 21.22
N ASN A 101 12.48 -0.96 21.18
CA ASN A 101 13.05 -1.59 19.99
C ASN A 101 11.97 -2.12 19.02
N GLU A 102 10.86 -1.40 18.86
CA GLU A 102 9.88 -1.64 17.81
C GLU A 102 10.35 -0.90 16.56
N TYR A 103 10.81 -1.66 15.55
CA TYR A 103 11.46 -1.20 14.30
C TYR A 103 10.68 -0.18 13.43
N GLY A 104 9.63 0.48 13.94
CA GLY A 104 8.91 1.60 13.31
C GLY A 104 8.76 2.88 14.16
N LYS A 105 8.95 2.83 15.50
CA LYS A 105 8.87 4.04 16.35
C LYS A 105 10.17 4.86 16.35
N MET A 106 11.29 4.28 15.92
CA MET A 106 12.58 4.98 15.82
C MET A 106 12.53 6.19 14.88
N GLU A 107 11.80 6.08 13.76
CA GLU A 107 11.56 7.22 12.86
C GLU A 107 10.69 8.29 13.52
N ALA A 108 9.63 7.89 14.24
CA ALA A 108 8.76 8.82 14.97
C ALA A 108 9.49 9.53 16.11
N ILE A 109 10.35 8.82 16.86
CA ILE A 109 11.21 9.40 17.91
C ILE A 109 12.22 10.37 17.28
N THR A 110 12.82 9.99 16.16
CA THR A 110 13.75 10.85 15.41
C THR A 110 13.04 12.10 14.89
N ALA A 111 11.81 11.97 14.38
CA ALA A 111 10.98 13.09 13.95
C ALA A 111 10.61 14.01 15.12
N LEU A 112 10.18 13.45 16.26
CA LEU A 112 9.85 14.21 17.47
C LEU A 112 11.08 14.97 17.98
N ARG A 113 12.23 14.31 18.08
CA ARG A 113 13.52 14.90 18.45
C ARG A 113 13.86 16.09 17.54
N ARG A 114 13.73 15.89 16.23
CA ARG A 114 14.01 16.92 15.24
C ARG A 114 13.06 18.11 15.38
N GLN A 115 11.75 17.88 15.51
CA GLN A 115 10.76 18.95 15.68
C GLN A 115 11.02 19.79 16.93
N VAL A 116 11.33 19.15 18.06
CA VAL A 116 11.68 19.85 19.31
C VAL A 116 12.99 20.61 19.16
N ALA A 117 14.00 20.03 18.50
CA ALA A 117 15.27 20.71 18.22
C ALA A 117 15.09 21.93 17.30
N GLU A 118 14.30 21.80 16.23
CA GLU A 118 13.93 22.90 15.33
C GLU A 118 13.20 24.01 16.09
N LEU A 119 12.27 23.67 17.01
CA LEU A 119 11.58 24.65 17.85
C LEU A 119 12.58 25.41 18.74
N CYS A 120 13.51 24.70 19.36
CA CYS A 120 14.57 25.31 20.18
C CYS A 120 15.42 26.29 19.34
N LEU A 121 15.82 25.91 18.13
CA LEU A 121 16.62 26.75 17.22
C LEU A 121 15.84 27.97 16.72
N VAL A 122 14.57 27.81 16.35
CA VAL A 122 13.67 28.91 15.97
C VAL A 122 13.54 29.92 17.10
N GLU A 123 13.53 29.46 18.36
CA GLU A 123 13.49 30.36 19.51
C GLU A 123 14.77 31.19 19.68
N PHE A 124 15.94 30.69 19.26
CA PHE A 124 17.18 31.46 19.18
C PHE A 124 17.26 32.37 17.95
N SER A 125 16.36 32.22 16.98
CA SER A 125 16.34 33.04 15.75
C SER A 125 15.59 34.36 15.94
N ASN A 126 16.03 35.40 15.21
CA ASN A 126 15.36 36.70 15.14
C ASN A 126 14.45 36.82 13.90
N ASP A 127 13.83 35.70 13.49
CA ASP A 127 12.99 35.63 12.29
C ASP A 127 11.65 36.36 12.47
N SER A 128 11.24 37.18 11.51
CA SER A 128 9.92 37.85 11.51
C SER A 128 8.75 36.87 11.40
N ALA A 129 8.98 35.68 10.83
CA ALA A 129 8.00 34.59 10.74
C ALA A 129 8.05 33.62 11.96
N LYS A 130 8.85 33.92 12.99
CA LYS A 130 9.06 33.05 14.17
C LYS A 130 7.75 32.56 14.79
N ALA A 131 6.76 33.43 14.99
CA ALA A 131 5.49 33.06 15.60
C ALA A 131 4.72 31.99 14.81
N LEU A 132 4.76 32.06 13.47
CA LEU A 132 4.13 31.07 12.59
C LEU A 132 4.86 29.73 12.65
N LYS A 133 6.20 29.77 12.59
CA LYS A 133 7.05 28.57 12.68
C LYS A 133 6.86 27.85 14.02
N VAL A 134 6.81 28.59 15.12
CA VAL A 134 6.55 28.07 16.46
C VAL A 134 5.19 27.38 16.52
N ASN A 135 4.12 27.99 16.00
CA ASN A 135 2.79 27.37 16.00
C ASN A 135 2.76 26.08 15.17
N LEU A 136 3.38 26.08 13.98
CA LEU A 136 3.46 24.91 13.12
C LEU A 136 4.20 23.75 13.80
N LEU A 137 5.36 24.02 14.40
CA LEU A 137 6.15 23.03 15.12
C LEU A 137 5.41 22.51 16.36
N LEU A 138 4.74 23.36 17.12
CA LEU A 138 3.93 22.93 18.26
C LEU A 138 2.78 22.01 17.84
N SER A 139 2.08 22.32 16.76
CA SER A 139 1.03 21.45 16.22
C SER A 139 1.58 20.11 15.73
N GLN A 140 2.76 20.09 15.10
CA GLN A 140 3.42 18.86 14.67
C GLN A 140 3.88 17.99 15.84
N ILE A 141 4.41 18.61 16.91
CA ILE A 141 4.82 17.91 18.13
C ILE A 141 3.60 17.28 18.80
N ILE A 142 2.50 18.03 18.97
CA ILE A 142 1.25 17.52 19.54
C ILE A 142 0.70 16.36 18.69
N LEU A 143 0.66 16.51 17.37
CA LEU A 143 0.21 15.44 16.47
C LEU A 143 1.09 14.20 16.62
N SER A 144 2.41 14.37 16.70
CA SER A 144 3.34 13.24 16.85
C SER A 144 3.10 12.49 18.16
N LEU A 145 2.90 13.20 19.27
CA LEU A 145 2.52 12.62 20.56
C LEU A 145 1.22 11.81 20.46
N VAL A 146 0.17 12.40 19.89
CA VAL A 146 -1.15 11.75 19.77
C VAL A 146 -1.12 10.54 18.85
N GLN A 147 -0.43 10.62 17.71
CA GLN A 147 -0.48 9.59 16.67
C GLN A 147 0.41 8.38 16.98
N PHE A 148 1.59 8.59 17.56
CA PHE A 148 2.62 7.54 17.66
C PHE A 148 2.93 7.11 19.09
N PHE A 149 2.61 7.93 20.10
CA PHE A 149 3.04 7.70 21.47
C PHE A 149 1.86 7.51 22.45
N GLN A 150 0.61 7.54 21.99
CA GLN A 150 -0.58 7.34 22.84
C GLN A 150 -0.71 5.89 23.35
N LYS A 151 -1.03 5.73 24.63
CA LYS A 151 -1.36 4.46 25.30
C LYS A 151 -2.86 4.41 25.68
N GLU A 152 -3.57 3.35 25.30
CA GLU A 152 -5.00 3.15 25.67
C GLU A 152 -5.12 2.68 27.13
N ASN A 153 -5.87 3.42 27.96
CA ASN A 153 -6.15 3.03 29.34
C ASN A 153 -7.12 1.82 29.38
N THR A 154 -6.63 0.68 29.86
CA THR A 154 -7.37 -0.60 29.95
C THR A 154 -8.17 -0.78 31.25
N ASN A 155 -8.51 0.30 31.97
CA ASN A 155 -9.33 0.18 33.19
C ASN A 155 -10.77 0.63 32.95
N SER A 156 -11.66 -0.37 33.04
CA SER A 156 -13.09 -0.27 32.91
C SER A 156 -13.76 -0.07 34.28
N TYR A 157 -14.90 0.64 34.27
CA TYR A 157 -15.93 0.76 35.33
C TYR A 157 -15.61 1.47 36.65
N GLN A 158 -15.66 2.80 36.60
CA GLN A 158 -16.39 3.73 37.49
C GLN A 158 -16.29 5.11 36.82
N LEU A 159 -17.29 6.01 36.93
CA LEU A 159 -17.19 7.39 36.44
C LEU A 159 -16.04 8.08 37.19
N SER A 160 -14.82 7.95 36.67
CA SER A 160 -13.64 8.55 37.26
C SER A 160 -13.83 10.06 37.26
N ASP A 161 -13.19 10.72 38.21
CA ASP A 161 -13.12 12.19 38.28
C ASP A 161 -12.70 12.80 36.92
N ASN A 162 -11.90 12.09 36.12
CA ASN A 162 -11.51 12.48 34.76
C ASN A 162 -12.69 12.52 33.75
N GLN A 163 -13.66 11.61 33.86
CA GLN A 163 -14.83 11.60 32.97
C GLN A 163 -15.79 12.75 33.30
N LYS A 164 -15.92 13.12 34.59
CA LYS A 164 -16.69 14.30 35.01
C LYS A 164 -16.06 15.59 34.47
N LEU A 165 -14.74 15.74 34.56
CA LEU A 165 -14.05 16.90 34.02
C LEU A 165 -14.21 17.00 32.50
N ARG A 166 -14.10 15.87 31.78
CA ARG A 166 -14.32 15.82 30.33
C ARG A 166 -15.69 16.38 29.96
N THR A 167 -16.75 15.89 30.59
CA THR A 167 -18.11 16.36 30.29
C THR A 167 -18.31 17.82 30.71
N MET A 168 -17.63 18.30 31.75
CA MET A 168 -17.63 19.73 32.12
C MET A 168 -16.98 20.58 31.02
N ILE A 169 -15.81 20.17 30.49
CA ILE A 169 -15.07 20.92 29.46
C ILE A 169 -15.83 20.90 28.12
N GLU A 170 -16.34 19.74 27.70
CA GLU A 170 -17.19 19.61 26.50
C GLU A 170 -18.40 20.54 26.61
N TYR A 171 -19.07 20.55 27.76
CA TYR A 171 -20.21 21.43 27.98
C TYR A 171 -19.82 22.92 27.95
N ILE A 172 -18.65 23.30 28.48
CA ILE A 172 -18.14 24.69 28.39
C ILE A 172 -17.92 25.09 26.94
N GLU A 173 -17.25 24.25 26.14
CA GLU A 173 -16.96 24.54 24.73
C GLU A 173 -18.23 24.63 23.88
N GLU A 174 -19.23 23.79 24.16
CA GLU A 174 -20.51 23.83 23.42
C GLU A 174 -21.41 25.01 23.82
N ASN A 175 -21.28 25.53 25.06
CA ASN A 175 -22.24 26.48 25.62
C ASN A 175 -21.61 27.80 26.09
N TYR A 176 -20.35 28.10 25.73
CA TYR A 176 -19.62 29.28 26.21
C TYR A 176 -20.35 30.60 25.95
N GLN A 177 -21.17 30.67 24.90
CA GLN A 177 -21.93 31.87 24.51
C GLN A 177 -23.07 32.20 25.49
N SER A 178 -23.56 31.22 26.24
CA SER A 178 -24.73 31.36 27.12
C SER A 178 -24.41 31.97 28.50
N GLY A 179 -23.15 32.32 28.77
CA GLY A 179 -22.76 32.96 30.04
C GLY A 179 -22.80 32.00 31.24
N ILE A 180 -22.15 30.84 31.10
CA ILE A 180 -22.11 29.75 32.09
C ILE A 180 -21.62 30.25 33.47
N LEU A 181 -22.42 30.03 34.51
CA LEU A 181 -22.04 30.31 35.90
C LEU A 181 -21.53 29.05 36.61
N LEU A 182 -20.80 29.26 37.70
CA LEU A 182 -20.31 28.17 38.56
C LEU A 182 -21.48 27.39 39.16
N ALA A 183 -22.55 28.08 39.56
CA ALA A 183 -23.77 27.49 40.10
C ALA A 183 -24.43 26.52 39.09
N ASP A 184 -24.57 26.93 37.83
CA ASP A 184 -25.19 26.12 36.78
C ASP A 184 -24.42 24.82 36.54
N MET A 185 -23.08 24.91 36.55
CA MET A 185 -22.21 23.74 36.40
C MET A 185 -22.25 22.86 37.66
N ALA A 186 -22.28 23.46 38.84
CA ALA A 186 -22.34 22.73 40.10
C ALA A 186 -23.64 21.92 40.21
N GLU A 187 -24.77 22.53 39.86
CA GLU A 187 -26.08 21.86 39.79
C GLU A 187 -26.08 20.72 38.76
N LYS A 188 -25.58 20.98 37.54
CA LYS A 188 -25.52 19.97 36.47
C LYS A 188 -24.70 18.73 36.82
N PHE A 189 -23.67 18.89 37.64
CA PHE A 189 -22.78 17.80 38.06
C PHE A 189 -23.05 17.31 39.48
N PHE A 190 -24.17 17.73 40.10
CA PHE A 190 -24.57 17.36 41.45
C PHE A 190 -23.48 17.63 42.50
N MET A 191 -22.78 18.76 42.37
CA MET A 191 -21.73 19.23 43.28
C MET A 191 -22.16 20.54 43.95
N SER A 192 -21.58 20.83 45.13
CA SER A 192 -21.62 22.21 45.64
C SER A 192 -20.64 23.09 44.86
N GLU A 193 -20.91 24.39 44.74
CA GLU A 193 -20.00 25.33 44.07
C GLU A 193 -18.57 25.28 44.63
N SER A 194 -18.43 25.11 45.94
CA SER A 194 -17.14 24.97 46.61
C SER A 194 -16.42 23.68 46.21
N ALA A 195 -17.15 22.56 46.13
CA ALA A 195 -16.60 21.28 45.70
C ALA A 195 -16.18 21.33 44.24
N LEU A 196 -17.00 21.90 43.34
CA LEU A 196 -16.68 22.03 41.93
C LEU A 196 -15.48 22.97 41.71
N SER A 197 -15.41 24.10 42.41
CA SER A 197 -14.29 25.02 42.31
C SER A 197 -12.95 24.37 42.73
N LYS A 198 -12.95 23.63 43.84
CA LYS A 198 -11.76 22.89 44.31
C LYS A 198 -11.38 21.76 43.35
N PHE A 199 -12.37 20.99 42.90
CA PHE A 199 -12.21 19.91 41.93
C PHE A 199 -11.61 20.44 40.62
N PHE A 200 -12.25 21.43 40.00
CA PHE A 200 -11.80 22.00 38.74
C PHE A 200 -10.39 22.61 38.85
N LYS A 201 -10.08 23.31 39.96
CA LYS A 201 -8.73 23.85 40.19
C LYS A 201 -7.68 22.75 40.42
N LYS A 202 -8.04 21.67 41.11
CA LYS A 202 -7.15 20.53 41.33
C LYS A 202 -6.79 19.86 40.00
N GLU A 203 -7.78 19.67 39.13
CA GLU A 203 -7.56 18.94 37.87
C GLU A 203 -7.01 19.82 36.73
N THR A 204 -7.34 21.12 36.69
CA THR A 204 -6.93 22.03 35.59
C THR A 204 -5.85 23.03 35.96
N GLY A 205 -5.50 23.14 37.25
CA GLY A 205 -4.57 24.17 37.77
C GLY A 205 -5.17 25.58 37.87
N GLU A 206 -6.35 25.84 37.31
CA GLU A 206 -6.98 27.16 37.26
C GLU A 206 -8.39 27.17 37.86
N TYR A 207 -8.84 28.36 38.29
CA TYR A 207 -10.22 28.52 38.75
C TYR A 207 -11.20 28.46 37.57
N PHE A 208 -12.30 27.74 37.76
CA PHE A 208 -13.39 27.58 36.77
C PHE A 208 -13.81 28.89 36.08
N SER A 209 -14.05 29.96 36.83
CA SER A 209 -14.47 31.25 36.27
C SER A 209 -13.38 31.91 35.40
N HIS A 210 -12.10 31.64 35.68
CA HIS A 210 -10.99 32.12 34.85
C HIS A 210 -10.91 31.33 33.55
N TYR A 211 -11.09 30.02 33.63
CA TYR A 211 -11.10 29.11 32.49
C TYR A 211 -12.17 29.49 31.46
N ILE A 212 -13.44 29.62 31.87
CA ILE A 212 -14.53 30.01 30.96
C ILE A 212 -14.26 31.36 30.31
N ARG A 213 -13.83 32.36 31.08
CA ARG A 213 -13.53 33.68 30.54
C ARG A 213 -12.42 33.64 29.49
N THR A 214 -11.43 32.77 29.67
CA THR A 214 -10.36 32.56 28.69
C THR A 214 -10.90 31.94 27.41
N ILE A 215 -11.75 30.93 27.50
CA ILE A 215 -12.44 30.31 26.35
C ILE A 215 -13.30 31.34 25.60
N CYS A 216 -14.16 32.08 26.31
CA CYS A 216 -14.99 33.14 25.75
C CYS A 216 -14.17 34.22 25.02
N VAL A 217 -13.03 34.65 25.61
CA VAL A 217 -12.14 35.62 24.95
C VAL A 217 -11.48 35.01 23.70
N LYS A 218 -11.02 33.75 23.74
CA LYS A 218 -10.41 33.10 22.57
C LYS A 218 -11.39 32.97 21.40
N HIS A 219 -12.61 32.52 21.66
CA HIS A 219 -13.67 32.41 20.64
C HIS A 219 -14.14 33.75 20.07
N SER A 220 -13.95 34.85 20.82
CA SER A 220 -14.29 36.19 20.32
C SER A 220 -13.32 36.74 19.27
N ILE A 221 -12.12 36.15 19.11
CA ILE A 221 -11.05 36.69 18.25
C ILE A 221 -11.46 36.76 16.77
N PRO A 222 -12.03 35.71 16.15
CA PRO A 222 -12.46 35.78 14.75
C PRO A 222 -13.49 36.89 14.53
N GLU A 223 -14.46 37.03 15.43
CA GLU A 223 -15.47 38.08 15.35
C GLU A 223 -14.86 39.48 15.56
N LEU A 224 -13.85 39.58 16.43
CA LEU A 224 -13.12 40.82 16.67
C LEU A 224 -12.35 41.30 15.45
N LEU A 225 -11.76 40.37 14.69
CA LEU A 225 -10.88 40.64 13.56
C LEU A 225 -11.62 40.75 12.21
N TYR A 226 -12.62 39.89 11.99
CA TYR A 226 -13.24 39.71 10.68
C TYR A 226 -14.68 40.22 10.58
N SER A 227 -15.24 40.77 11.67
CA SER A 227 -16.58 41.37 11.66
C SER A 227 -16.55 42.88 11.88
N LYS A 228 -17.59 43.57 11.39
CA LYS A 228 -17.83 45.00 11.63
C LYS A 228 -18.55 45.29 12.95
N LYS A 229 -18.79 44.26 13.78
CA LYS A 229 -19.55 44.40 15.03
C LYS A 229 -18.77 45.24 16.04
N ASN A 230 -19.46 46.04 16.84
CA ASN A 230 -18.81 46.84 17.88
C ASN A 230 -18.37 45.93 19.06
N ILE A 231 -17.48 46.43 19.93
CA ILE A 231 -16.92 45.63 21.04
C ILE A 231 -18.00 45.15 22.03
N GLU A 232 -19.11 45.86 22.12
CA GLU A 232 -20.23 45.47 22.98
C GLU A 232 -21.00 44.28 22.43
N GLN A 233 -21.29 44.28 21.13
CA GLN A 233 -21.91 43.14 20.44
C GLN A 233 -21.03 41.89 20.52
N ILE A 234 -19.71 42.04 20.36
CA ILE A 234 -18.77 40.91 20.43
C ILE A 234 -18.69 40.34 21.84
N ALA A 235 -18.68 41.20 22.85
CA ALA A 235 -18.71 40.75 24.24
C ALA A 235 -19.98 39.91 24.51
N LEU A 236 -21.14 40.41 24.08
CA LEU A 236 -22.42 39.72 24.27
C LEU A 236 -22.50 38.38 23.51
N ASN A 237 -22.05 38.34 22.26
CA ASN A 237 -22.10 37.13 21.43
C ASN A 237 -21.17 36.02 21.93
N ASN A 238 -20.19 36.34 22.76
CA ASN A 238 -19.20 35.40 23.28
C ASN A 238 -19.34 35.16 24.80
N GLY A 239 -20.53 35.40 25.36
CA GLY A 239 -20.84 35.01 26.74
C GLY A 239 -20.44 36.01 27.84
N PHE A 240 -20.08 37.25 27.49
CA PHE A 240 -19.85 38.31 28.48
C PHE A 240 -21.11 39.16 28.69
N SER A 241 -21.42 39.46 29.95
CA SER A 241 -22.56 40.31 30.31
C SER A 241 -22.40 41.78 29.91
N ASN A 242 -21.17 42.26 29.70
CA ASN A 242 -20.89 43.61 29.22
C ASN A 242 -19.47 43.76 28.64
N SER A 243 -19.31 44.79 27.82
CA SER A 243 -18.05 45.14 27.17
C SER A 243 -16.92 45.51 28.13
N LYS A 244 -17.24 46.03 29.32
CA LYS A 244 -16.23 46.40 30.34
C LYS A 244 -15.50 45.16 30.87
N THR A 245 -16.24 44.12 31.21
CA THR A 245 -15.71 42.86 31.72
C THR A 245 -14.90 42.15 30.64
N TYR A 246 -15.42 42.12 29.41
CA TYR A 246 -14.68 41.61 28.25
C TYR A 246 -13.34 42.33 28.04
N ARG A 247 -13.32 43.67 28.01
CA ARG A 247 -12.09 44.47 27.86
C ARG A 247 -11.06 44.19 28.95
N GLN A 248 -11.50 43.99 30.19
CA GLN A 248 -10.60 43.67 31.30
C GLN A 248 -9.94 42.30 31.13
N HIS A 249 -10.72 41.27 30.78
CA HIS A 249 -10.17 39.92 30.56
C HIS A 249 -9.35 39.83 29.29
N PHE A 250 -9.78 40.49 28.22
CA PHE A 250 -9.01 40.59 26.99
C PHE A 250 -7.67 41.28 27.23
N LYS A 251 -7.65 42.41 27.96
CA LYS A 251 -6.41 43.11 28.30
C LYS A 251 -5.49 42.28 29.20
N LYS A 252 -6.04 41.51 30.13
CA LYS A 252 -5.24 40.56 30.92
C LYS A 252 -4.66 39.44 30.04
N LEU A 253 -5.46 38.93 29.11
CA LEU A 253 -5.05 37.82 28.26
C LEU A 253 -4.11 38.26 27.14
N PHE A 254 -4.21 39.46 26.59
CA PHE A 254 -3.42 39.92 25.42
C PHE A 254 -2.49 41.11 25.71
N ASN A 255 -2.45 41.60 26.95
CA ASN A 255 -1.76 42.83 27.35
C ASN A 255 -2.18 44.10 26.59
N GLU A 256 -3.26 44.03 25.80
CA GLU A 256 -3.75 45.13 24.95
C GLU A 256 -5.28 45.24 24.99
N LEU A 257 -5.83 46.41 24.64
CA LEU A 257 -7.28 46.59 24.56
C LEU A 257 -7.84 45.98 23.26
N PRO A 258 -9.03 45.37 23.27
CA PRO A 258 -9.65 44.78 22.07
C PRO A 258 -9.76 45.76 20.88
N THR A 259 -9.99 47.04 21.15
CA THR A 259 -10.06 48.09 20.13
C THR A 259 -8.71 48.36 19.47
N LEU A 260 -7.63 48.38 20.27
CA LEU A 260 -6.27 48.54 19.78
C LEU A 260 -5.81 47.29 19.03
N TYR A 261 -6.15 46.11 19.56
CA TYR A 261 -5.89 44.84 18.92
C TYR A 261 -6.58 44.74 17.54
N ARG A 262 -7.86 45.08 17.45
CA ARG A 262 -8.59 45.16 16.18
C ARG A 262 -7.93 46.14 15.21
N ALA A 263 -7.57 47.34 15.65
CA ALA A 263 -6.94 48.34 14.78
C ALA A 263 -5.57 47.88 14.28
N LYS A 264 -4.71 47.33 15.17
CA LYS A 264 -3.42 46.75 14.79
C LYS A 264 -3.57 45.63 13.78
N HIS A 265 -4.55 44.74 13.95
CA HIS A 265 -4.70 43.59 13.06
C HIS A 265 -5.52 43.88 11.78
N LEU A 266 -6.20 45.04 11.69
CA LEU A 266 -6.80 45.53 10.45
C LEU A 266 -5.81 46.33 9.58
N ASP A 267 -4.81 47.00 10.17
CA ASP A 267 -3.83 47.83 9.45
C ASP A 267 -2.43 47.19 9.27
N VAL A 268 -2.17 45.98 9.79
CA VAL A 268 -0.85 45.32 9.68
C VAL A 268 -0.83 44.29 8.54
N ALA A 269 -0.73 44.83 7.31
CA ALA A 269 0.13 44.26 6.28
C ALA A 269 1.59 44.78 6.41
N ARG A 270 1.95 45.48 7.50
CA ARG A 270 3.33 45.93 7.76
C ARG A 270 3.71 45.82 9.25
N ALA A 271 4.58 44.83 9.49
CA ALA A 271 5.49 44.53 10.62
C ALA A 271 5.28 45.19 12.00
N PRO A 272 5.33 44.41 13.11
CA PRO A 272 5.46 44.94 14.45
C PRO A 272 6.92 45.03 14.93
N SER A 273 7.14 46.05 15.75
CA SER A 273 8.35 46.46 16.46
C SER A 273 8.67 45.61 17.69
N ASN A 274 9.97 45.57 17.97
CA ASN A 274 10.66 44.91 19.08
C ASN A 274 10.15 45.26 20.49
N GLU A 275 9.79 44.24 21.28
CA GLU A 275 10.06 44.21 22.71
C GLU A 275 10.56 42.80 23.09
N GLN A 276 11.83 42.70 23.48
CA GLN A 276 12.48 41.46 23.90
C GLN A 276 12.24 41.19 25.39
N PRO A 277 11.83 39.96 25.79
CA PRO A 277 11.99 39.51 27.17
C PRO A 277 13.46 39.18 27.42
N LYS A 278 14.06 39.80 28.44
CA LYS A 278 15.40 39.47 28.94
C LYS A 278 15.45 38.00 29.37
N THR A 279 16.17 37.18 28.59
CA THR A 279 16.51 35.80 28.96
C THR A 279 17.67 35.82 29.94
N MET A 280 17.45 35.43 31.19
CA MET A 280 18.54 35.05 32.09
C MET A 280 18.97 33.62 31.74
N LEU A 281 20.21 33.49 31.26
CA LEU A 281 20.98 32.25 31.15
C LEU A 281 22.08 32.35 32.20
N GLU A 282 21.82 31.85 33.41
CA GLU A 282 22.87 31.68 34.40
C GLU A 282 23.45 30.27 34.22
N ASN A 283 24.69 30.21 33.72
CA ASN A 283 25.65 29.10 33.87
C ASN A 283 25.73 27.96 32.82
N VAL A 284 25.17 28.08 31.60
CA VAL A 284 25.46 27.12 30.51
C VAL A 284 25.95 27.85 29.26
N GLU A 285 27.09 27.42 28.69
CA GLU A 285 27.60 27.99 27.44
C GLU A 285 26.65 27.69 26.27
N LYS A 286 26.12 28.72 25.62
CA LYS A 286 25.18 28.60 24.48
C LYS A 286 25.68 27.65 23.38
N LYS A 287 27.01 27.55 23.21
CA LYS A 287 27.66 26.69 22.22
C LYS A 287 27.45 25.20 22.51
N GLU A 288 27.46 24.79 23.77
CA GLU A 288 27.26 23.39 24.19
C GLU A 288 25.82 22.90 23.96
N ILE A 289 24.85 23.82 23.94
CA ILE A 289 23.45 23.52 23.62
C ILE A 289 23.21 23.50 22.11
N LEU A 290 23.74 24.49 21.39
CA LEU A 290 23.44 24.66 19.96
C LEU A 290 24.02 23.52 19.10
N ILE A 291 25.22 23.02 19.41
CA ILE A 291 25.87 21.97 18.60
C ILE A 291 25.03 20.68 18.52
N PRO A 292 24.57 20.08 19.65
CA PRO A 292 23.68 18.93 19.61
C PRO A 292 22.38 19.21 18.85
N LEU A 293 21.72 20.36 19.10
CA LEU A 293 20.46 20.71 18.44
C LEU A 293 20.59 20.80 16.91
N TYR A 294 21.66 21.44 16.40
CA TYR A 294 21.94 21.48 14.96
C TYR A 294 22.23 20.08 14.39
N SER A 295 22.89 19.19 15.14
CA SER A 295 23.14 17.83 14.67
C SER A 295 21.84 17.04 14.48
N TYR A 296 20.84 17.26 15.35
CA TYR A 296 19.54 16.60 15.26
C TYR A 296 18.66 17.12 14.10
N THR A 297 18.93 18.34 13.60
CA THR A 297 18.24 18.87 12.40
C THR A 297 18.92 18.48 11.09
N HIS A 298 20.18 18.06 11.12
CA HIS A 298 21.03 17.79 9.95
C HIS A 298 21.52 16.34 9.83
N ALA A 299 21.02 15.41 10.66
CA ALA A 299 21.34 13.99 10.53
C ALA A 299 21.03 13.49 9.10
N PRO A 300 21.94 12.72 8.47
CA PRO A 300 21.80 12.27 7.09
C PRO A 300 20.48 11.50 6.92
N ALA A 301 19.73 11.94 5.93
CA ALA A 301 18.51 11.32 5.49
C ALA A 301 18.79 9.98 4.83
N GLU A 302 18.82 8.90 5.60
CA GLU A 302 18.42 7.61 5.05
C GLU A 302 16.90 7.68 4.83
N ASP A 303 16.50 7.75 3.56
CA ASP A 303 15.13 7.83 3.05
C ASP A 303 14.24 8.93 3.68
N GLN A 304 14.50 10.19 3.32
CA GLN A 304 13.55 11.28 3.50
C GLN A 304 12.26 11.02 2.69
N GLN A 305 11.30 10.33 3.29
CA GLN A 305 9.89 10.59 3.02
C GLN A 305 9.44 11.68 3.98
N PRO A 306 8.96 12.85 3.50
CA PRO A 306 8.47 13.90 4.37
C PRO A 306 7.34 13.33 5.20
N SER A 307 7.49 13.33 6.53
CA SER A 307 6.50 12.95 7.57
C SER A 307 5.12 12.70 6.96
N LYS A 308 4.94 11.48 6.43
CA LYS A 308 3.75 11.12 5.68
C LYS A 308 2.69 10.86 6.73
N VAL A 309 1.79 11.83 6.89
CA VAL A 309 0.52 11.60 7.55
C VAL A 309 -0.23 10.56 6.70
N SER A 310 0.01 9.28 6.94
CA SER A 310 -0.92 8.24 6.51
C SER A 310 -2.19 8.46 7.31
N LEU A 311 -3.27 8.87 6.64
CA LEU A 311 -4.56 9.14 7.28
C LEU A 311 -5.22 7.85 7.86
N LYS A 312 -4.65 6.67 7.56
CA LYS A 312 -5.21 5.36 7.88
C LYS A 312 -4.13 4.43 8.45
N THR A 313 -4.11 4.28 9.77
CA THR A 313 -3.35 3.21 10.45
C THR A 313 -4.27 2.02 10.67
N LYS A 314 -3.83 0.83 10.26
CA LYS A 314 -4.55 -0.44 10.47
C LYS A 314 -3.73 -1.33 11.39
N LYS A 315 -4.27 -1.67 12.57
CA LYS A 315 -3.71 -2.71 13.44
C LYS A 315 -4.10 -4.07 12.88
N LEU A 316 -3.12 -4.92 12.55
CA LEU A 316 -3.31 -6.23 11.96
C LEU A 316 -2.72 -7.31 12.86
N HIS A 317 -3.61 -8.06 13.53
CA HIS A 317 -3.22 -9.18 14.38
C HIS A 317 -3.49 -10.49 13.64
N ILE A 318 -2.45 -11.29 13.41
CA ILE A 318 -2.52 -12.56 12.70
C ILE A 318 -2.11 -13.67 13.66
N THR A 319 -2.99 -14.64 13.87
CA THR A 319 -2.64 -15.86 14.62
C THR A 319 -2.50 -16.99 13.63
N THR A 320 -1.32 -17.63 13.61
CA THR A 320 -1.10 -18.81 12.76
C THR A 320 -2.04 -19.94 13.17
N LYS A 321 -2.78 -20.49 12.22
CA LYS A 321 -3.57 -21.70 12.42
C LYS A 321 -3.12 -22.73 11.39
N THR A 322 -2.78 -23.93 11.83
CA THR A 322 -2.49 -25.05 10.92
C THR A 322 -3.78 -25.43 10.21
N ALA A 323 -3.95 -24.98 8.97
CA ALA A 323 -5.12 -25.34 8.18
C ALA A 323 -4.91 -26.67 7.44
N GLY A 324 -3.65 -27.11 7.24
CA GLY A 324 -3.33 -28.27 6.40
C GLY A 324 -3.69 -28.08 4.92
N ILE A 325 -3.99 -26.84 4.51
CA ILE A 325 -4.36 -26.50 3.13
C ILE A 325 -3.09 -26.01 2.43
N GLU A 326 -2.53 -26.84 1.55
CA GLU A 326 -1.48 -26.40 0.64
C GLU A 326 -2.07 -25.53 -0.46
N ARG A 327 -1.36 -24.46 -0.81
CA ARG A 327 -1.74 -23.65 -1.97
C ARG A 327 -1.56 -24.45 -3.25
N GLN A 328 -2.60 -24.42 -4.07
CA GLN A 328 -2.57 -25.01 -5.40
C GLN A 328 -1.55 -24.28 -6.28
N ASP A 329 -0.68 -25.05 -6.92
CA ASP A 329 0.25 -24.58 -7.94
C ASP A 329 -0.45 -24.59 -9.30
N SER A 330 -1.10 -23.49 -9.67
CA SER A 330 -1.78 -23.39 -10.98
C SER A 330 -0.78 -23.36 -12.13
N GLU A 331 -1.18 -23.94 -13.26
CA GLU A 331 -0.36 -24.00 -14.46
C GLU A 331 -0.24 -22.62 -15.12
N ILE A 332 0.97 -22.26 -15.56
CA ILE A 332 1.21 -20.96 -16.20
C ILE A 332 1.44 -21.15 -17.68
N MET A 333 0.70 -20.37 -18.46
CA MET A 333 0.76 -20.36 -19.91
C MET A 333 1.40 -19.06 -20.40
N ILE A 334 2.38 -19.15 -21.30
CA ILE A 334 3.06 -17.99 -21.88
C ILE A 334 2.78 -17.90 -23.37
N HIS A 335 2.06 -16.87 -23.81
CA HIS A 335 1.75 -16.60 -25.20
C HIS A 335 2.95 -15.99 -25.93
N VAL A 336 3.31 -16.58 -27.07
CA VAL A 336 4.44 -16.14 -27.90
C VAL A 336 4.05 -15.79 -29.33
N GLY A 337 2.76 -15.87 -29.67
CA GLY A 337 2.29 -15.68 -31.04
C GLY A 337 2.55 -16.91 -31.90
N ASP A 338 3.22 -16.75 -33.04
CA ASP A 338 3.44 -17.84 -34.02
C ASP A 338 4.58 -18.79 -33.62
N TRP A 339 4.53 -20.04 -34.09
CA TRP A 339 5.55 -21.05 -33.76
C TRP A 339 6.94 -20.65 -34.23
N LYS A 340 7.09 -19.88 -35.32
CA LYS A 340 8.40 -19.40 -35.80
C LYS A 340 9.06 -18.44 -34.83
N VAL A 341 8.28 -17.71 -34.03
CA VAL A 341 8.80 -16.79 -33.01
C VAL A 341 9.62 -17.54 -31.97
N LEU A 342 9.28 -18.81 -31.69
CA LEU A 342 10.05 -19.64 -30.76
C LEU A 342 11.44 -20.00 -31.24
N ALA A 343 11.75 -19.85 -32.53
CA ALA A 343 13.12 -20.02 -33.02
C ALA A 343 14.01 -18.81 -32.70
N ILE A 344 13.43 -17.67 -32.30
CA ILE A 344 14.17 -16.44 -32.00
C ILE A 344 14.91 -16.61 -30.67
N LYS A 345 16.21 -16.34 -30.69
CA LYS A 345 17.10 -16.55 -29.53
C LYS A 345 16.69 -15.72 -28.30
N SER A 346 16.36 -14.44 -28.47
CA SER A 346 15.93 -13.58 -27.36
C SER A 346 14.64 -14.07 -26.69
N VAL A 347 13.70 -14.61 -27.48
CA VAL A 347 12.46 -15.22 -26.97
C VAL A 347 12.76 -16.46 -26.15
N GLN A 348 13.64 -17.35 -26.65
CA GLN A 348 14.08 -18.53 -25.90
C GLN A 348 14.81 -18.18 -24.60
N GLU A 349 15.62 -17.11 -24.60
CA GLU A 349 16.30 -16.62 -23.40
C GLU A 349 15.30 -16.12 -22.34
N GLN A 350 14.29 -15.34 -22.74
CA GLN A 350 13.23 -14.90 -21.84
C GLN A 350 12.42 -16.08 -21.29
N LEU A 351 12.05 -17.06 -22.13
CA LEU A 351 11.32 -18.25 -21.70
C LEU A 351 12.14 -19.11 -20.73
N ARG A 352 13.44 -19.31 -21.00
CA ARG A 352 14.35 -20.02 -20.08
C ARG A 352 14.45 -19.29 -18.74
N GLN A 353 14.55 -17.97 -18.75
CA GLN A 353 14.56 -17.17 -17.53
C GLN A 353 13.26 -17.37 -16.73
N LEU A 354 12.10 -17.26 -17.37
CA LEU A 354 10.81 -17.47 -16.72
C LEU A 354 10.68 -18.88 -16.15
N ASN A 355 11.09 -19.90 -16.91
CA ASN A 355 11.02 -21.29 -16.46
C ASN A 355 11.89 -21.53 -15.22
N LYS A 356 13.11 -20.98 -15.21
CA LYS A 356 14.03 -21.08 -14.07
C LYS A 356 13.53 -20.36 -12.82
N GLU A 357 12.97 -19.15 -12.98
CA GLU A 357 12.57 -18.32 -11.83
C GLU A 357 11.17 -18.65 -11.29
N MET A 358 10.23 -19.06 -12.15
CA MET A 358 8.80 -19.14 -11.81
C MET A 358 8.09 -20.42 -12.23
N ARG A 359 8.80 -21.36 -12.88
CA ARG A 359 8.27 -22.64 -13.39
C ARG A 359 7.02 -22.45 -14.25
N ILE A 360 7.24 -22.27 -15.55
CA ILE A 360 6.14 -22.17 -16.52
C ILE A 360 5.75 -23.58 -17.00
N THR A 361 4.47 -23.79 -17.32
CA THR A 361 3.96 -25.11 -17.71
C THR A 361 3.82 -25.23 -19.21
N TYR A 362 3.21 -24.22 -19.84
CA TYR A 362 2.94 -24.23 -21.27
C TYR A 362 3.45 -22.98 -21.98
N ILE A 363 3.92 -23.20 -23.20
CA ILE A 363 4.06 -22.15 -24.20
C ILE A 363 2.82 -22.19 -25.09
N SER A 364 2.08 -21.09 -25.12
CA SER A 364 0.91 -20.92 -25.97
C SER A 364 1.28 -20.32 -27.31
N ILE A 365 0.90 -21.02 -28.37
CA ILE A 365 1.17 -20.64 -29.75
C ILE A 365 -0.14 -20.45 -30.48
N HIS A 366 -0.29 -19.31 -31.14
CA HIS A 366 -1.34 -19.04 -32.10
C HIS A 366 -0.76 -19.31 -33.48
N SER A 367 -1.24 -20.32 -34.21
CA SER A 367 -0.82 -20.44 -35.60
C SER A 367 -1.84 -21.12 -36.48
N SER A 368 -1.95 -20.55 -37.69
CA SER A 368 -2.44 -21.25 -38.84
C SER A 368 -1.47 -21.28 -40.01
N PHE A 369 -1.33 -22.44 -40.66
CA PHE A 369 -0.68 -22.54 -41.97
C PHE A 369 -1.63 -21.98 -43.04
N LYS A 370 -1.84 -20.66 -43.05
CA LYS A 370 -2.70 -19.98 -44.06
C LYS A 370 -2.34 -20.36 -45.48
N LYS A 371 -1.07 -20.69 -45.71
CA LYS A 371 -0.54 -21.27 -46.95
C LYS A 371 0.47 -22.35 -46.58
N VAL A 372 0.58 -23.37 -47.46
CA VAL A 372 1.63 -24.40 -47.37
C VAL A 372 3.01 -23.70 -47.28
N PRO A 373 3.82 -23.98 -46.24
CA PRO A 373 5.15 -23.40 -46.08
C PRO A 373 6.06 -23.66 -47.29
N LEU A 374 6.96 -22.73 -47.58
CA LEU A 374 7.89 -22.87 -48.71
C LEU A 374 8.80 -24.09 -48.55
N SER A 375 9.30 -24.39 -47.34
CA SER A 375 10.09 -25.59 -47.05
C SER A 375 9.35 -26.87 -47.42
N VAL A 376 8.07 -26.96 -47.07
CA VAL A 376 7.21 -28.10 -47.41
C VAL A 376 7.00 -28.19 -48.92
N LYS A 377 6.80 -27.06 -49.62
CA LYS A 377 6.69 -27.03 -51.09
C LYS A 377 7.96 -27.52 -51.77
N ILE A 378 9.12 -27.02 -51.34
CA ILE A 378 10.42 -27.40 -51.90
C ILE A 378 10.68 -28.89 -51.66
N HIS A 379 10.42 -29.39 -50.45
CA HIS A 379 10.53 -30.81 -50.14
C HIS A 379 9.65 -31.67 -51.05
N GLN A 380 8.39 -31.27 -51.25
CA GLN A 380 7.45 -31.98 -52.14
C GLN A 380 7.91 -31.95 -53.61
N GLN A 381 8.48 -30.84 -54.08
CA GLN A 381 8.96 -30.69 -55.46
C GLN A 381 10.27 -31.43 -55.72
N ALA A 382 11.21 -31.33 -54.79
CA ALA A 382 12.52 -31.95 -54.92
C ALA A 382 12.46 -33.46 -54.68
N ALA A 383 11.52 -33.95 -53.87
CA ALA A 383 11.42 -35.35 -53.45
C ALA A 383 12.74 -35.91 -52.87
N LEU A 384 13.54 -35.04 -52.23
CA LEU A 384 14.84 -35.36 -51.64
C LEU A 384 14.81 -35.05 -50.14
N ASN A 385 15.39 -35.95 -49.35
CA ASN A 385 15.52 -35.79 -47.90
C ASN A 385 16.47 -34.63 -47.49
N SER A 386 17.29 -34.14 -48.42
CA SER A 386 18.18 -32.98 -48.21
C SER A 386 17.43 -31.66 -48.03
N PHE A 387 16.11 -31.63 -48.29
CA PHE A 387 15.24 -30.48 -48.04
C PHE A 387 14.22 -30.83 -46.95
N PRO A 388 14.61 -30.80 -45.66
CA PRO A 388 13.69 -31.10 -44.57
C PRO A 388 12.50 -30.13 -44.55
N SER A 389 11.28 -30.70 -44.48
CA SER A 389 10.03 -29.90 -44.45
C SER A 389 9.90 -29.03 -43.21
N PHE A 390 10.49 -29.46 -42.10
CA PHE A 390 10.25 -28.95 -40.75
C PHE A 390 11.54 -28.64 -39.96
N GLU A 391 12.65 -28.29 -40.63
CA GLU A 391 13.95 -28.02 -39.98
C GLU A 391 13.88 -27.00 -38.82
N ILE A 392 13.16 -25.89 -39.02
CA ILE A 392 12.97 -24.87 -37.97
C ILE A 392 12.22 -25.47 -36.77
N LEU A 393 11.27 -26.37 -37.02
CA LEU A 393 10.51 -27.04 -35.97
C LEU A 393 11.40 -28.01 -35.18
N ASP A 394 12.34 -28.70 -35.82
CA ASP A 394 13.29 -29.57 -35.12
C ASP A 394 14.12 -28.79 -34.09
N GLY A 395 14.58 -27.59 -34.46
CA GLY A 395 15.28 -26.69 -33.52
C GLY A 395 14.40 -26.24 -32.35
N ILE A 396 13.12 -25.94 -32.61
CA ILE A 396 12.16 -25.58 -31.57
C ILE A 396 11.87 -26.76 -30.66
N LEU A 397 11.63 -27.96 -31.21
CA LEU A 397 11.36 -29.17 -30.44
C LEU A 397 12.56 -29.58 -29.58
N ALA A 398 13.79 -29.40 -30.09
CA ALA A 398 15.00 -29.58 -29.30
C ALA A 398 15.05 -28.64 -28.09
N PHE A 399 14.72 -27.36 -28.29
CA PHE A 399 14.63 -26.37 -27.19
C PHE A 399 13.55 -26.75 -26.16
N LEU A 400 12.33 -27.07 -26.62
CA LEU A 400 11.23 -27.46 -25.74
C LEU A 400 11.57 -28.70 -24.90
N LYS A 401 12.20 -29.70 -25.53
CA LYS A 401 12.66 -30.92 -24.84
C LYS A 401 13.75 -30.62 -23.82
N ALA A 402 14.69 -29.73 -24.14
CA ALA A 402 15.78 -29.36 -23.24
C ALA A 402 15.28 -28.60 -21.99
N GLU A 403 14.27 -27.73 -22.16
CA GLU A 403 13.69 -26.95 -21.05
C GLU A 403 12.51 -27.67 -20.35
N GLY A 404 12.06 -28.82 -20.86
CA GLY A 404 10.92 -29.56 -20.32
C GLY A 404 9.57 -28.84 -20.49
N LEU A 405 9.41 -28.04 -21.55
CA LEU A 405 8.24 -27.19 -21.76
C LEU A 405 7.19 -27.86 -22.66
N SER A 406 5.92 -27.73 -22.25
CA SER A 406 4.78 -28.24 -23.02
C SER A 406 4.16 -27.16 -23.90
N ILE A 407 3.36 -27.56 -24.89
CA ILE A 407 2.76 -26.65 -25.88
C ILE A 407 1.25 -26.63 -25.69
N PHE A 408 0.70 -25.42 -25.68
CA PHE A 408 -0.73 -25.15 -25.69
C PHE A 408 -1.10 -24.47 -27.01
N PHE A 409 -1.51 -25.25 -27.99
CA PHE A 409 -1.76 -24.78 -29.34
C PHE A 409 -3.15 -24.14 -29.45
N GLN A 410 -3.21 -22.87 -29.85
CA GLN A 410 -4.45 -22.11 -30.05
C GLN A 410 -4.84 -22.17 -31.54
N LEU A 411 -5.88 -22.95 -31.86
CA LEU A 411 -6.32 -23.20 -33.24
C LEU A 411 -7.63 -22.48 -33.53
N SER A 412 -7.62 -21.51 -34.44
CA SER A 412 -8.85 -20.86 -34.93
C SER A 412 -9.61 -21.79 -35.88
N LEU A 413 -10.85 -22.12 -35.53
CA LEU A 413 -11.72 -22.93 -36.37
C LEU A 413 -12.19 -22.20 -37.62
N ASP A 414 -12.37 -20.87 -37.56
CA ASP A 414 -12.66 -20.06 -38.73
C ASP A 414 -11.51 -20.09 -39.74
N GLU A 415 -10.27 -19.91 -39.25
CA GLU A 415 -9.11 -20.02 -40.12
C GLU A 415 -8.94 -21.43 -40.68
N PHE A 416 -9.20 -22.47 -39.87
CA PHE A 416 -9.13 -23.87 -40.31
C PHE A 416 -10.18 -24.19 -41.38
N LYS A 417 -11.40 -23.67 -41.24
CA LYS A 417 -12.49 -23.82 -42.21
C LYS A 417 -12.14 -23.28 -43.59
N GLN A 418 -11.35 -22.20 -43.65
CA GLN A 418 -10.94 -21.56 -44.89
C GLN A 418 -9.77 -22.27 -45.60
N LEU A 419 -9.15 -23.27 -44.97
CA LEU A 419 -8.03 -24.01 -45.55
C LEU A 419 -8.48 -24.98 -46.63
N ASN A 420 -7.66 -25.09 -47.68
CA ASN A 420 -7.81 -26.18 -48.64
C ASN A 420 -7.23 -27.50 -48.10
N GLU A 421 -7.62 -28.62 -48.71
CA GLU A 421 -7.18 -29.97 -48.33
C GLU A 421 -5.66 -30.13 -48.28
N LYS A 422 -4.92 -29.46 -49.18
CA LYS A 422 -3.45 -29.51 -49.17
C LYS A 422 -2.87 -28.88 -47.91
N SER A 423 -3.42 -27.74 -47.47
CA SER A 423 -3.00 -27.08 -46.23
C SER A 423 -3.39 -27.91 -45.00
N LYS A 424 -4.58 -28.52 -44.97
CA LYS A 424 -5.00 -29.42 -43.89
C LYS A 424 -4.06 -30.62 -43.74
N GLU A 425 -3.62 -31.21 -44.85
CA GLU A 425 -2.64 -32.30 -44.83
C GLU A 425 -1.27 -31.85 -44.27
N VAL A 426 -0.89 -30.57 -44.44
CA VAL A 426 0.31 -30.03 -43.78
C VAL A 426 0.17 -30.04 -42.26
N TYR A 427 -1.00 -29.71 -41.71
CA TYR A 427 -1.24 -29.82 -40.27
C TYR A 427 -1.11 -31.26 -39.78
N ARG A 428 -1.68 -32.20 -40.53
CA ARG A 428 -1.56 -33.63 -40.20
C ARG A 428 -0.08 -34.05 -40.12
N ARG A 429 0.69 -33.74 -41.15
CA ARG A 429 2.14 -34.02 -41.19
C ARG A 429 2.90 -33.28 -40.10
N PHE A 430 2.50 -32.05 -39.76
CA PHE A 430 3.11 -31.26 -38.70
C PHE A 430 2.94 -31.94 -37.33
N PHE A 431 1.72 -32.32 -36.95
CA PHE A 431 1.47 -33.03 -35.70
C PHE A 431 2.09 -34.44 -35.67
N GLN A 432 2.12 -35.15 -36.80
CA GLN A 432 2.84 -36.43 -36.92
C GLN A 432 4.35 -36.25 -36.72
N HIS A 433 4.93 -35.20 -37.29
CA HIS A 433 6.36 -34.89 -37.13
C HIS A 433 6.71 -34.58 -35.68
N ILE A 434 5.89 -33.77 -35.01
CA ILE A 434 6.01 -33.48 -33.58
C ILE A 434 5.99 -34.78 -32.76
N GLN A 435 4.99 -35.64 -32.98
CA GLN A 435 4.85 -36.90 -32.27
C GLN A 435 6.05 -37.82 -32.51
N SER A 436 6.54 -37.87 -33.75
CA SER A 436 7.70 -38.69 -34.14
C SER A 436 8.99 -38.22 -33.48
N TYR A 437 9.20 -36.90 -33.38
CA TYR A 437 10.40 -36.31 -32.78
C TYR A 437 10.44 -36.48 -31.26
N LEU A 438 9.30 -36.29 -30.60
CA LEU A 438 9.20 -36.34 -29.13
C LEU A 438 9.13 -37.78 -28.60
N GLY A 439 8.65 -38.73 -29.41
CA GLY A 439 8.53 -40.15 -29.05
C GLY A 439 7.37 -40.44 -28.08
N THR A 440 7.34 -41.67 -27.56
CA THR A 440 6.27 -42.16 -26.67
C THR A 440 6.58 -42.08 -25.18
N GLU A 441 7.86 -42.00 -24.79
CA GLU A 441 8.27 -42.18 -23.37
C GLU A 441 8.18 -40.93 -22.51
N VAL A 442 8.12 -39.73 -23.10
CA VAL A 442 7.79 -38.48 -22.38
C VAL A 442 7.21 -37.52 -23.41
N ALA A 443 5.97 -37.71 -23.83
CA ALA A 443 5.31 -36.66 -24.60
C ALA A 443 5.13 -35.46 -23.64
N PRO A 444 5.66 -34.26 -23.95
CA PRO A 444 5.13 -33.02 -23.38
C PRO A 444 3.60 -33.07 -23.52
N GLN A 445 2.84 -32.59 -22.54
CA GLN A 445 1.37 -32.61 -22.65
C GLN A 445 0.96 -31.58 -23.72
N TRP A 446 0.72 -32.06 -24.94
CA TRP A 446 0.23 -31.22 -26.03
C TRP A 446 -1.25 -30.99 -25.82
N LYS A 447 -1.62 -29.73 -25.71
CA LYS A 447 -3.02 -29.30 -25.65
C LYS A 447 -3.36 -28.55 -26.91
N VAL A 448 -4.48 -28.87 -27.54
CA VAL A 448 -5.01 -28.13 -28.68
C VAL A 448 -6.32 -27.50 -28.26
N ASN A 449 -6.35 -26.17 -28.19
CA ASN A 449 -7.52 -25.39 -27.84
C ASN A 449 -8.15 -24.79 -29.08
N CYS A 450 -9.38 -25.23 -29.37
CA CYS A 450 -10.16 -24.77 -30.50
C CYS A 450 -10.87 -23.45 -30.16
N LEU A 451 -10.67 -22.44 -31.01
CA LEU A 451 -11.24 -21.09 -30.88
C LEU A 451 -12.34 -20.87 -31.93
N PHE A 452 -13.47 -20.32 -31.49
CA PHE A 452 -14.61 -19.96 -32.35
C PHE A 452 -14.63 -18.44 -32.56
N GLU A 453 -15.06 -18.00 -33.75
CA GLU A 453 -15.42 -16.60 -33.98
C GLU A 453 -16.95 -16.45 -34.05
N GLY A 454 -17.50 -15.55 -33.23
CA GLY A 454 -18.94 -15.29 -33.15
C GLY A 454 -19.71 -16.30 -32.28
N ASN A 455 -21.04 -16.31 -32.49
CA ASN A 455 -22.01 -17.02 -31.63
C ASN A 455 -22.60 -18.28 -32.29
N ASP A 456 -22.28 -18.55 -33.57
CA ASP A 456 -22.83 -19.69 -34.31
C ASP A 456 -21.94 -20.94 -34.15
N ILE A 457 -22.21 -21.70 -33.09
CA ILE A 457 -21.46 -22.92 -32.76
C ILE A 457 -21.72 -24.04 -33.78
N GLN A 458 -22.96 -24.14 -34.26
CA GLN A 458 -23.36 -25.19 -35.18
C GLN A 458 -22.57 -25.12 -36.49
N ALA A 459 -22.25 -23.90 -36.95
CA ALA A 459 -21.41 -23.69 -38.13
C ALA A 459 -19.97 -24.19 -38.02
N TYR A 460 -19.47 -24.52 -36.81
CA TYR A 460 -18.11 -25.02 -36.57
C TYR A 460 -18.06 -26.47 -36.08
N HIS A 461 -19.21 -27.11 -35.85
CA HIS A 461 -19.27 -28.47 -35.30
C HIS A 461 -18.61 -29.51 -36.24
N SER A 462 -18.75 -29.37 -37.55
CA SER A 462 -18.07 -30.22 -38.54
C SER A 462 -16.55 -30.13 -38.45
N GLU A 463 -16.03 -28.91 -38.42
CA GLU A 463 -14.60 -28.61 -38.41
C GLU A 463 -13.96 -29.04 -37.08
N PHE A 464 -14.66 -28.83 -35.97
CA PHE A 464 -14.22 -29.30 -34.66
C PHE A 464 -14.10 -30.83 -34.62
N LYS A 465 -15.08 -31.57 -35.14
CA LYS A 465 -15.01 -33.04 -35.25
C LYS A 465 -13.90 -33.50 -36.18
N GLU A 466 -13.68 -32.82 -37.29
CA GLU A 466 -12.58 -33.11 -38.22
C GLU A 466 -11.23 -33.01 -37.50
N ILE A 467 -11.00 -31.95 -36.72
CA ILE A 467 -9.79 -31.77 -35.91
C ILE A 467 -9.67 -32.85 -34.84
N CYS A 468 -10.76 -33.18 -34.15
CA CYS A 468 -10.77 -34.24 -33.15
C CYS A 468 -10.31 -35.57 -33.74
N HIS A 469 -10.90 -35.96 -34.88
CA HIS A 469 -10.50 -37.19 -35.58
C HIS A 469 -9.07 -37.14 -36.09
N LEU A 470 -8.63 -36.00 -36.65
CA LEU A 470 -7.27 -35.83 -37.13
C LEU A 470 -6.26 -36.04 -36.01
N LEU A 471 -6.43 -35.39 -34.86
CA LEU A 471 -5.50 -35.46 -33.74
C LEU A 471 -5.53 -36.82 -33.04
N GLN A 472 -6.72 -37.38 -32.81
CA GLN A 472 -6.87 -38.72 -32.24
C GLN A 472 -6.24 -39.81 -33.11
N SER A 473 -6.23 -39.64 -34.45
CA SER A 473 -5.56 -40.57 -35.37
C SER A 473 -4.03 -40.51 -35.28
N ILE A 474 -3.47 -39.44 -34.72
CA ILE A 474 -2.03 -39.23 -34.58
C ILE A 474 -1.55 -39.69 -33.20
N SER A 475 -2.23 -39.28 -32.14
CA SER A 475 -1.93 -39.70 -30.78
C SER A 475 -3.16 -39.56 -29.88
N SER A 476 -3.40 -40.57 -29.05
CA SER A 476 -4.42 -40.54 -28.00
C SER A 476 -4.01 -39.69 -26.79
N THR A 477 -2.76 -39.24 -26.70
CA THR A 477 -2.25 -38.44 -25.58
C THR A 477 -2.46 -36.93 -25.76
N ILE A 478 -2.88 -36.48 -26.94
CA ILE A 478 -3.12 -35.05 -27.20
C ILE A 478 -4.46 -34.67 -26.61
N GLU A 479 -4.45 -33.75 -25.64
CA GLU A 479 -5.67 -33.22 -25.04
C GLU A 479 -6.27 -32.16 -25.97
N ILE A 480 -7.54 -32.32 -26.29
CA ILE A 480 -8.29 -31.39 -27.13
C ILE A 480 -9.26 -30.62 -26.25
N GLY A 481 -9.28 -29.30 -26.34
CA GLY A 481 -10.22 -28.46 -25.62
C GLY A 481 -10.85 -27.41 -26.53
N ALA A 482 -11.78 -26.66 -25.95
CA ALA A 482 -12.53 -25.66 -26.67
C ALA A 482 -12.74 -24.41 -25.81
N ARG A 483 -12.66 -23.25 -26.44
CA ARG A 483 -13.03 -21.99 -25.82
C ARG A 483 -14.54 -21.94 -25.61
N VAL A 484 -14.98 -21.65 -24.39
CA VAL A 484 -16.40 -21.50 -24.09
C VAL A 484 -16.92 -20.23 -24.80
N PRO A 485 -17.92 -20.34 -25.69
CA PRO A 485 -18.47 -19.24 -26.46
C PRO A 485 -19.51 -18.49 -25.62
N LEU A 486 -19.07 -17.91 -24.51
CA LEU A 486 -19.94 -17.23 -23.58
C LEU A 486 -19.95 -15.71 -23.82
N PRO A 487 -21.13 -15.08 -24.00
CA PRO A 487 -21.25 -13.65 -23.85
C PRO A 487 -21.03 -13.27 -22.38
N ASP A 488 -20.87 -11.97 -22.16
CA ASP A 488 -20.50 -11.44 -20.86
C ASP A 488 -21.65 -11.53 -19.84
N PRO A 489 -21.40 -11.96 -18.58
CA PRO A 489 -22.45 -12.11 -17.57
C PRO A 489 -23.19 -10.82 -17.21
N PHE A 490 -22.62 -9.65 -17.54
CA PHE A 490 -23.20 -8.34 -17.22
C PHE A 490 -24.22 -7.84 -18.24
N PHE A 491 -24.36 -8.48 -19.40
CA PHE A 491 -25.39 -8.13 -20.36
C PHE A 491 -26.60 -9.07 -20.19
N GLU A 492 -27.80 -8.49 -20.03
CA GLU A 492 -29.06 -9.22 -20.20
C GLU A 492 -29.19 -9.62 -21.67
N PHE A 493 -28.61 -10.76 -22.06
CA PHE A 493 -28.84 -11.34 -23.37
C PHE A 493 -29.75 -12.57 -23.28
N GLU A 494 -30.83 -12.54 -24.06
CA GLU A 494 -31.65 -13.69 -24.43
C GLU A 494 -30.83 -14.70 -25.27
N GLN A 495 -29.90 -15.44 -24.68
CA GLN A 495 -29.16 -16.50 -25.38
C GLN A 495 -29.16 -17.81 -24.59
N SER A 496 -30.33 -18.20 -24.09
CA SER A 496 -30.58 -19.48 -23.43
C SER A 496 -30.28 -20.71 -24.30
N HIS A 497 -30.11 -20.57 -25.62
CA HIS A 497 -29.95 -21.69 -26.56
C HIS A 497 -28.50 -22.02 -26.96
N ILE A 498 -27.55 -21.08 -26.86
CA ILE A 498 -26.18 -21.28 -27.34
C ILE A 498 -25.37 -22.20 -26.41
N LEU A 499 -25.47 -21.94 -25.11
CA LEU A 499 -24.78 -22.71 -24.06
C LEU A 499 -25.16 -24.19 -24.05
N PRO A 500 -26.46 -24.56 -24.04
CA PRO A 500 -26.86 -25.96 -24.15
C PRO A 500 -26.31 -26.64 -25.41
N CYS A 501 -26.35 -25.96 -26.56
CA CYS A 501 -25.82 -26.49 -27.82
C CYS A 501 -24.30 -26.72 -27.74
N PHE A 502 -23.52 -25.76 -27.21
CA PHE A 502 -22.08 -25.93 -26.96
C PHE A 502 -21.79 -27.17 -26.12
N TYR A 503 -22.51 -27.31 -25.00
CA TYR A 503 -22.26 -28.37 -24.04
C TYR A 503 -22.68 -29.74 -24.56
N GLN A 504 -23.70 -29.81 -25.41
CA GLN A 504 -24.16 -31.05 -26.03
C GLN A 504 -23.31 -31.45 -27.24
N GLU A 505 -22.88 -30.51 -28.09
CA GLU A 505 -22.26 -30.82 -29.37
C GLU A 505 -20.73 -30.77 -29.36
N ILE A 506 -20.13 -29.91 -28.53
CA ILE A 506 -18.68 -29.67 -28.52
C ILE A 506 -18.05 -30.20 -27.23
N ALA A 507 -18.53 -29.76 -26.07
CA ALA A 507 -17.86 -30.01 -24.80
C ALA A 507 -17.74 -31.51 -24.44
N GLN A 508 -18.62 -32.37 -24.96
CA GLN A 508 -18.56 -33.82 -24.75
C GLN A 508 -17.30 -34.49 -25.34
N PHE A 509 -16.67 -33.86 -26.34
CA PHE A 509 -15.45 -34.35 -26.97
C PHE A 509 -14.18 -33.65 -26.42
N CYS A 510 -14.36 -32.71 -25.49
CA CYS A 510 -13.26 -31.95 -24.91
C CYS A 510 -12.68 -32.64 -23.66
N HIS A 511 -11.37 -32.48 -23.48
CA HIS A 511 -10.61 -32.84 -22.30
C HIS A 511 -10.48 -31.65 -21.33
N PHE A 512 -10.60 -30.42 -21.83
CA PHE A 512 -10.60 -29.19 -21.03
C PHE A 512 -11.41 -28.09 -21.74
N LEU A 513 -11.77 -27.05 -21.00
CA LEU A 513 -12.40 -25.84 -21.51
C LEU A 513 -11.53 -24.61 -21.24
N SER A 514 -11.67 -23.58 -22.05
CA SER A 514 -10.92 -22.34 -21.90
C SER A 514 -11.81 -21.11 -22.05
N PHE A 515 -11.37 -19.95 -21.53
CA PHE A 515 -12.05 -18.67 -21.76
C PHE A 515 -11.08 -17.50 -21.62
N SER A 516 -11.53 -16.31 -22.02
CA SER A 516 -10.84 -15.05 -21.73
C SER A 516 -11.75 -14.04 -21.03
N ALA A 517 -11.14 -13.12 -20.30
CA ALA A 517 -11.84 -12.12 -19.51
C ALA A 517 -11.17 -10.75 -19.65
N GLU A 518 -11.83 -9.83 -20.36
CA GLU A 518 -11.35 -8.46 -20.56
C GLU A 518 -12.39 -7.46 -20.06
N PRO A 519 -12.18 -6.83 -18.89
CA PRO A 519 -13.15 -5.91 -18.30
C PRO A 519 -13.35 -4.64 -19.13
N ASN A 520 -12.36 -4.14 -19.87
CA ASN A 520 -12.51 -2.85 -20.59
C ASN A 520 -13.61 -2.92 -21.68
N TYR A 521 -13.90 -4.09 -22.27
CA TYR A 521 -14.90 -4.24 -23.34
C TYR A 521 -16.36 -4.22 -22.90
N VAL A 522 -16.63 -4.74 -21.71
CA VAL A 522 -18.00 -4.92 -21.19
C VAL A 522 -18.64 -3.58 -20.82
N PHE A 523 -17.79 -2.59 -20.65
CA PHE A 523 -18.04 -1.48 -19.76
C PHE A 523 -17.78 -0.14 -20.45
N HIS A 524 -17.74 -0.15 -21.78
CA HIS A 524 -17.69 1.03 -22.62
C HIS A 524 -19.00 1.81 -22.50
N ASN A 525 -19.02 2.89 -21.71
CA ASN A 525 -20.05 3.92 -21.84
C ASN A 525 -19.47 5.32 -21.59
N PRO A 526 -19.34 6.17 -22.61
CA PRO A 526 -18.94 7.57 -22.45
C PRO A 526 -20.09 8.48 -21.99
N GLU A 527 -21.35 8.01 -22.03
CA GLU A 527 -22.51 8.82 -21.68
C GLU A 527 -23.28 8.26 -20.47
N ASN A 528 -23.12 8.97 -19.35
CA ASN A 528 -23.95 8.96 -18.15
C ASN A 528 -23.91 7.72 -17.22
N HIS A 529 -23.58 8.01 -15.97
CA HIS A 529 -23.36 7.14 -14.81
C HIS A 529 -22.12 6.26 -14.91
N PHE A 530 -21.08 6.62 -14.13
CA PHE A 530 -20.04 5.69 -13.76
C PHE A 530 -20.70 4.46 -13.12
N PRO A 531 -20.63 3.28 -13.73
CA PRO A 531 -21.11 2.05 -13.10
C PRO A 531 -20.22 1.70 -11.90
N ASP A 532 -20.74 0.84 -11.01
CA ASP A 532 -20.08 0.46 -9.76
C ASP A 532 -18.68 -0.13 -10.02
N LEU A 533 -17.64 0.69 -9.82
CA LEU A 533 -16.21 0.33 -9.97
C LEU A 533 -15.88 -0.98 -9.24
N LYS A 534 -16.60 -1.31 -8.16
CA LYS A 534 -16.43 -2.57 -7.44
C LYS A 534 -16.69 -3.79 -8.32
N ASN A 535 -17.71 -3.74 -9.17
CA ASN A 535 -18.08 -4.85 -10.06
C ASN A 535 -17.03 -5.04 -11.17
N TYR A 536 -16.39 -3.96 -11.64
CA TYR A 536 -15.34 -4.04 -12.66
C TYR A 536 -14.12 -4.81 -12.21
N HIS A 537 -13.74 -4.61 -10.95
CA HIS A 537 -12.54 -5.25 -10.43
C HIS A 537 -12.76 -6.72 -10.07
N GLN A 538 -14.00 -7.09 -9.77
CA GLN A 538 -14.40 -8.49 -9.55
C GLN A 538 -14.78 -9.22 -10.84
N TYR A 539 -15.00 -8.49 -11.94
CA TYR A 539 -15.37 -9.00 -13.25
C TYR A 539 -14.72 -10.34 -13.65
N VAL A 540 -13.39 -10.45 -13.61
CA VAL A 540 -12.70 -11.68 -14.06
C VAL A 540 -13.06 -12.86 -13.14
N VAL A 541 -13.12 -12.62 -11.82
CA VAL A 541 -13.52 -13.62 -10.83
C VAL A 541 -14.99 -14.00 -11.02
N ASP A 542 -15.87 -13.02 -11.18
CA ASP A 542 -17.31 -13.22 -11.34
C ASP A 542 -17.63 -13.99 -12.62
N LYS A 543 -16.98 -13.64 -13.74
CA LYS A 543 -17.06 -14.38 -15.00
C LYS A 543 -16.56 -15.81 -14.84
N THR A 544 -15.47 -16.02 -14.12
CA THR A 544 -14.96 -17.38 -13.84
C THR A 544 -15.97 -18.21 -13.05
N LEU A 545 -16.57 -17.62 -12.01
CA LEU A 545 -17.60 -18.27 -11.18
C LEU A 545 -18.86 -18.57 -11.99
N TYR A 546 -19.30 -17.64 -12.84
CA TYR A 546 -20.43 -17.84 -13.75
C TYR A 546 -20.20 -19.01 -14.70
N ILE A 547 -19.03 -19.08 -15.35
CA ILE A 547 -18.67 -20.20 -16.25
C ILE A 547 -18.69 -21.52 -15.48
N LYS A 548 -18.11 -21.55 -14.27
CA LYS A 548 -18.13 -22.74 -13.41
C LYS A 548 -19.55 -23.16 -13.02
N GLN A 549 -20.42 -22.20 -12.73
CA GLN A 549 -21.81 -22.47 -12.43
C GLN A 549 -22.51 -23.09 -13.64
N MET A 550 -22.33 -22.52 -14.84
CA MET A 550 -22.88 -23.07 -16.09
C MET A 550 -22.36 -24.47 -16.38
N MET A 551 -21.06 -24.73 -16.17
CA MET A 551 -20.49 -26.08 -16.28
C MET A 551 -21.15 -27.05 -15.30
N LYS A 552 -21.35 -26.63 -14.04
CA LYS A 552 -21.97 -27.45 -13.00
C LYS A 552 -23.44 -27.77 -13.32
N GLU A 553 -24.22 -26.79 -13.77
CA GLU A 553 -25.63 -26.95 -14.16
C GLU A 553 -25.79 -27.91 -15.35
N ASN A 554 -24.82 -27.92 -16.27
CA ASN A 554 -24.80 -28.83 -17.43
C ASN A 554 -24.02 -30.14 -17.16
N GLY A 555 -23.65 -30.42 -15.91
CA GLY A 555 -23.00 -31.68 -15.52
C GLY A 555 -21.54 -31.86 -16.00
N ILE A 556 -20.87 -30.79 -16.40
CA ILE A 556 -19.51 -30.81 -16.96
C ILE A 556 -18.48 -30.68 -15.85
N LYS A 557 -17.54 -31.63 -15.81
CA LYS A 557 -16.44 -31.70 -14.82
C LYS A 557 -15.07 -31.62 -15.49
N LEU A 558 -14.94 -30.78 -16.51
CA LEU A 558 -13.69 -30.58 -17.23
C LEU A 558 -12.79 -29.54 -16.53
N PRO A 559 -11.45 -29.66 -16.62
CA PRO A 559 -10.50 -28.59 -16.33
C PRO A 559 -10.85 -27.28 -17.05
N LEU A 560 -10.70 -26.15 -16.36
CA LEU A 560 -10.96 -24.81 -16.90
C LEU A 560 -9.68 -23.97 -16.90
N TYR A 561 -9.39 -23.34 -18.03
CA TYR A 561 -8.22 -22.46 -18.22
C TYR A 561 -8.63 -21.03 -18.55
N LEU A 562 -8.01 -20.06 -17.90
CA LEU A 562 -8.14 -18.63 -18.22
C LEU A 562 -6.99 -18.23 -19.15
N THR A 563 -7.18 -18.34 -20.46
CA THR A 563 -6.08 -18.17 -21.42
C THR A 563 -5.62 -16.71 -21.51
N GLU A 564 -6.54 -15.76 -21.54
CA GLU A 564 -6.20 -14.33 -21.62
C GLU A 564 -7.04 -13.54 -20.61
N TRP A 565 -6.40 -12.60 -19.92
CA TRP A 565 -7.06 -11.76 -18.93
C TRP A 565 -6.32 -10.46 -18.67
N ASN A 566 -7.06 -9.43 -18.30
CA ASN A 566 -6.51 -8.17 -17.81
C ASN A 566 -7.31 -7.64 -16.60
N THR A 567 -6.97 -6.44 -16.17
CA THR A 567 -7.77 -5.67 -15.22
C THR A 567 -8.27 -4.39 -15.89
N LEU A 568 -9.12 -3.64 -15.20
CA LEU A 568 -9.48 -2.29 -15.63
C LEU A 568 -8.22 -1.42 -15.72
N THR A 569 -7.98 -0.80 -16.87
CA THR A 569 -6.77 -0.01 -17.18
C THR A 569 -7.04 1.30 -17.88
N GLY A 570 -8.29 1.56 -18.27
CA GLY A 570 -8.60 2.60 -19.23
C GLY A 570 -8.24 2.20 -20.67
N MET A 571 -8.61 3.06 -21.61
CA MET A 571 -8.56 2.78 -23.05
C MET A 571 -7.30 3.29 -23.76
N THR A 572 -6.39 3.96 -23.06
CA THR A 572 -5.17 4.52 -23.67
C THR A 572 -3.91 3.83 -23.16
N ARG A 573 -2.88 3.76 -24.00
CA ARG A 573 -1.57 3.20 -23.65
C ARG A 573 -0.94 3.93 -22.45
N ASN A 574 -1.12 5.25 -22.38
CA ASN A 574 -0.58 6.07 -21.30
C ASN A 574 -1.25 5.74 -19.95
N ILE A 575 -2.58 5.67 -19.90
CA ILE A 575 -3.30 5.38 -18.66
C ILE A 575 -2.99 3.94 -18.18
N ASN A 576 -2.88 2.98 -19.09
CA ASN A 576 -2.46 1.62 -18.74
C ASN A 576 -1.04 1.58 -18.14
N GLY A 577 -0.14 2.45 -18.61
CA GLY A 577 1.22 2.59 -18.10
C GLY A 577 1.29 3.27 -16.73
N THR A 578 0.58 4.38 -16.55
CA THR A 578 0.61 5.18 -15.32
C THR A 578 -0.22 4.57 -14.19
N PHE A 579 -1.23 3.76 -14.49
CA PHE A 579 -2.00 3.10 -13.44
C PHE A 579 -1.25 1.89 -12.90
N PHE A 580 -0.62 2.06 -11.72
CA PHE A 580 0.03 0.96 -11.01
C PHE A 580 -1.00 0.01 -10.38
N ARG A 581 -0.92 -1.28 -10.74
CA ARG A 581 -1.94 -2.30 -10.44
C ARG A 581 -1.40 -3.53 -9.72
N GLY A 582 -0.22 -3.44 -9.09
CA GLY A 582 0.48 -4.58 -8.50
C GLY A 582 -0.41 -5.44 -7.58
N ALA A 583 -0.98 -4.81 -6.55
CA ALA A 583 -1.87 -5.49 -5.60
C ALA A 583 -3.13 -6.09 -6.24
N ILE A 584 -3.71 -5.42 -7.25
CA ILE A 584 -4.93 -5.88 -7.92
C ILE A 584 -4.64 -7.16 -8.73
N ILE A 585 -3.59 -7.11 -9.55
CA ILE A 585 -3.14 -8.25 -10.37
C ILE A 585 -2.83 -9.44 -9.48
N LEU A 586 -2.06 -9.22 -8.41
CA LEU A 586 -1.67 -10.26 -7.47
C LEU A 586 -2.88 -10.86 -6.73
N LYS A 587 -3.79 -10.04 -6.22
CA LYS A 587 -5.00 -10.51 -5.53
C LYS A 587 -5.87 -11.37 -6.45
N ASN A 588 -5.98 -11.00 -7.73
CA ASN A 588 -6.69 -11.77 -8.73
C ASN A 588 -6.01 -13.13 -9.01
N MET A 589 -4.68 -13.16 -9.20
CA MET A 589 -3.91 -14.40 -9.35
C MET A 589 -4.14 -15.36 -8.17
N LEU A 590 -4.06 -14.88 -6.93
CA LEU A 590 -4.30 -15.69 -5.72
C LEU A 590 -5.72 -16.26 -5.67
N LYS A 591 -6.71 -15.58 -6.27
CA LYS A 591 -8.07 -16.10 -6.41
C LYS A 591 -8.18 -17.10 -7.56
N PHE A 592 -7.50 -16.87 -8.68
CA PHE A 592 -7.48 -17.78 -9.81
C PHE A 592 -6.87 -19.13 -9.46
N ASP A 593 -5.87 -19.16 -8.56
CA ASP A 593 -5.28 -20.41 -8.10
C ASP A 593 -6.30 -21.37 -7.46
N GLN A 594 -7.43 -20.84 -6.98
CA GLN A 594 -8.53 -21.63 -6.40
C GLN A 594 -9.64 -21.92 -7.42
N LEU A 595 -9.64 -21.23 -8.57
CA LEU A 595 -10.73 -21.21 -9.53
C LEU A 595 -10.37 -21.86 -10.86
N VAL A 596 -9.15 -21.82 -11.34
CA VAL A 596 -8.78 -22.39 -12.65
C VAL A 596 -7.57 -23.29 -12.52
N VAL A 597 -7.44 -24.23 -13.46
CA VAL A 597 -6.26 -25.11 -13.50
C VAL A 597 -5.03 -24.32 -13.90
N GLY A 598 -5.18 -23.37 -14.83
CA GLY A 598 -4.11 -22.47 -15.22
C GLY A 598 -4.59 -21.17 -15.85
N TYR A 599 -3.68 -20.20 -15.93
CA TYR A 599 -3.92 -18.90 -16.55
C TYR A 599 -2.72 -18.41 -17.36
N GLY A 600 -2.99 -17.54 -18.35
CA GLY A 600 -2.01 -17.11 -19.34
C GLY A 600 -1.54 -15.67 -19.22
N PHE A 601 -0.32 -15.43 -19.73
CA PHE A 601 0.30 -14.11 -19.94
C PHE A 601 0.98 -14.06 -21.29
N TRP A 602 1.05 -12.87 -21.90
CA TRP A 602 1.96 -12.68 -23.03
C TRP A 602 3.40 -12.57 -22.54
N LEU A 603 4.32 -13.15 -23.31
CA LEU A 603 5.74 -13.07 -23.00
C LEU A 603 6.19 -11.61 -22.91
N ASN A 604 5.96 -10.86 -23.98
CA ASN A 604 6.37 -9.47 -24.04
C ASN A 604 5.41 -8.61 -24.89
N ILE A 605 5.53 -7.30 -24.75
CA ILE A 605 4.69 -6.32 -25.46
C ILE A 605 4.88 -6.34 -26.99
N GLU A 606 6.10 -6.58 -27.48
CA GLU A 606 6.39 -6.63 -28.93
C GLU A 606 5.54 -7.71 -29.62
N LEU A 607 5.58 -8.93 -29.09
CA LEU A 607 4.84 -10.07 -29.63
C LEU A 607 3.33 -9.88 -29.50
N TYR A 608 2.89 -9.28 -28.39
CA TYR A 608 1.48 -8.96 -28.20
C TYR A 608 1.00 -7.95 -29.24
N GLU A 609 1.75 -6.86 -29.46
CA GLU A 609 1.40 -5.83 -30.44
C GLU A 609 1.38 -6.39 -31.86
N GLU A 610 2.41 -7.12 -32.28
CA GLU A 610 2.47 -7.76 -33.61
C GLU A 610 1.24 -8.64 -33.89
N ASN A 611 0.82 -9.42 -32.91
CA ASN A 611 -0.36 -10.29 -33.03
C ASN A 611 -1.70 -9.54 -32.98
N THR A 612 -1.71 -8.29 -32.49
CA THR A 612 -2.94 -7.50 -32.30
C THR A 612 -3.03 -6.25 -33.18
N GLN A 613 -2.02 -5.97 -34.02
CA GLN A 613 -1.90 -4.78 -34.90
C GLN A 613 -3.17 -4.43 -35.70
N LYS A 614 -3.97 -5.42 -36.11
CA LYS A 614 -5.22 -5.20 -36.88
C LYS A 614 -6.40 -4.71 -36.02
N ARG A 615 -6.23 -4.63 -34.71
CA ARG A 615 -7.26 -4.27 -33.72
C ARG A 615 -6.75 -3.07 -32.91
N PRO A 616 -6.93 -1.83 -33.40
CA PRO A 616 -6.49 -0.65 -32.65
C PRO A 616 -7.17 -0.65 -31.28
N LEU A 617 -6.38 -0.42 -30.21
CA LEU A 617 -6.83 -0.31 -28.82
C LEU A 617 -7.16 -1.63 -28.09
N LYS A 618 -6.81 -2.80 -28.64
CA LYS A 618 -6.95 -4.09 -27.93
C LYS A 618 -5.94 -4.20 -26.78
N ASN A 619 -6.39 -4.21 -25.54
CA ASN A 619 -5.56 -4.30 -24.32
C ASN A 619 -6.05 -5.46 -23.45
N ASP A 620 -6.08 -6.65 -24.03
CA ASP A 620 -6.87 -7.78 -23.53
C ASP A 620 -6.10 -8.70 -22.58
N SER A 621 -4.81 -8.40 -22.38
CA SER A 621 -3.92 -9.31 -21.68
C SER A 621 -2.78 -8.58 -20.99
N LEU A 622 -2.17 -9.28 -20.05
CA LEU A 622 -1.00 -8.85 -19.30
C LEU A 622 0.27 -9.44 -19.92
N GLU A 623 1.26 -8.59 -20.13
CA GLU A 623 2.58 -8.97 -20.62
C GLU A 623 3.61 -8.97 -19.49
N LEU A 624 4.55 -9.91 -19.52
CA LEU A 624 5.58 -10.05 -18.49
C LEU A 624 6.80 -9.16 -18.74
N PHE A 625 7.17 -8.97 -20.01
CA PHE A 625 8.27 -8.10 -20.40
C PHE A 625 7.80 -6.94 -21.29
N HIS A 626 8.50 -5.83 -21.16
CA HIS A 626 8.49 -4.71 -22.08
C HIS A 626 9.65 -4.87 -23.08
N TYR A 627 9.84 -3.89 -23.96
CA TYR A 627 11.03 -3.77 -24.81
C TYR A 627 12.32 -3.94 -23.98
N TYR A 628 13.35 -4.50 -24.60
CA TYR A 628 14.68 -4.71 -24.00
C TYR A 628 14.69 -5.57 -22.72
N SER A 629 13.72 -6.48 -22.58
CA SER A 629 13.58 -7.37 -21.41
C SER A 629 13.33 -6.66 -20.08
N GLY A 630 12.82 -5.41 -20.12
CA GLY A 630 12.34 -4.73 -18.92
C GLY A 630 11.15 -5.46 -18.31
N LYS A 631 11.22 -5.80 -17.02
CA LYS A 631 10.17 -6.57 -16.33
C LYS A 631 8.97 -5.67 -16.04
N ARG A 632 7.76 -6.10 -16.41
CA ARG A 632 6.51 -5.38 -16.12
C ARG A 632 5.95 -5.78 -14.75
N PRO A 633 5.02 -5.00 -14.17
CA PRO A 633 4.39 -5.34 -12.90
C PRO A 633 3.84 -6.79 -12.80
N ALA A 634 3.25 -7.32 -13.88
CA ALA A 634 2.74 -8.69 -13.90
C ALA A 634 3.82 -9.76 -13.64
N TYR A 635 5.06 -9.53 -14.09
CA TYR A 635 6.21 -10.39 -13.79
C TYR A 635 6.45 -10.49 -12.29
N PHE A 636 6.51 -9.35 -11.61
CA PHE A 636 6.79 -9.32 -10.18
C PHE A 636 5.62 -9.88 -9.38
N CYS A 637 4.37 -9.64 -9.79
CA CYS A 637 3.21 -10.28 -9.19
C CYS A 637 3.30 -11.82 -9.28
N LEU A 638 3.60 -12.37 -10.45
CA LEU A 638 3.76 -13.81 -10.62
C LEU A 638 4.89 -14.36 -9.75
N ALA A 639 6.04 -13.66 -9.70
CA ALA A 639 7.17 -14.07 -8.87
C ALA A 639 6.81 -14.07 -7.37
N LEU A 640 6.10 -13.06 -6.89
CA LEU A 640 5.63 -12.97 -5.50
C LEU A 640 4.59 -14.05 -5.17
N ALA A 641 3.65 -14.31 -6.10
CA ALA A 641 2.66 -15.39 -5.95
C ALA A 641 3.32 -16.78 -5.85
N ARG A 642 4.41 -17.00 -6.59
CA ARG A 642 5.20 -18.23 -6.55
C ARG A 642 6.00 -18.41 -5.27
N ARG A 643 6.57 -17.34 -4.72
CA ARG A 643 7.33 -17.36 -3.46
C ARG A 643 6.48 -17.66 -2.23
N THR A 644 5.16 -17.54 -2.37
CA THR A 644 4.17 -17.78 -1.31
C THR A 644 3.47 -19.13 -1.48
N LEU A 645 4.02 -20.03 -2.32
CA LEU A 645 3.57 -21.43 -2.33
C LEU A 645 3.97 -22.12 -1.02
N GLY A 646 3.14 -23.04 -0.56
CA GLY A 646 3.32 -23.75 0.71
C GLY A 646 2.01 -23.99 1.44
N GLU A 647 2.12 -24.39 2.70
CA GLU A 647 0.96 -24.56 3.57
C GLU A 647 0.44 -23.19 4.02
N MET A 648 -0.86 -22.96 3.85
CA MET A 648 -1.52 -21.73 4.27
C MET A 648 -1.81 -21.75 5.78
N LEU A 649 -1.28 -20.77 6.50
CA LEU A 649 -1.47 -20.63 7.96
C LEU A 649 -2.53 -19.60 8.33
N ALA A 650 -2.73 -18.57 7.50
CA ALA A 650 -3.78 -17.58 7.68
C ALA A 650 -4.02 -16.83 6.36
N GLN A 651 -5.26 -16.40 6.14
CA GLN A 651 -5.63 -15.55 5.01
C GLN A 651 -6.68 -14.54 5.47
N GLY A 652 -6.49 -13.27 5.09
CA GLY A 652 -7.46 -12.21 5.25
C GLY A 652 -7.84 -11.56 3.93
N GLU A 653 -8.53 -10.42 3.98
CA GLU A 653 -8.92 -9.68 2.77
C GLU A 653 -7.72 -9.06 2.02
N ASP A 654 -6.67 -8.74 2.77
CA ASP A 654 -5.51 -7.94 2.39
C ASP A 654 -4.18 -8.55 2.85
N TYR A 655 -4.20 -9.82 3.28
CA TYR A 655 -2.99 -10.58 3.58
C TYR A 655 -3.12 -12.09 3.31
N LEU A 656 -1.98 -12.74 3.10
CA LEU A 656 -1.82 -14.19 3.01
C LEU A 656 -0.55 -14.60 3.75
N LEU A 657 -0.65 -15.51 4.71
CA LEU A 657 0.47 -16.08 5.45
C LEU A 657 0.62 -17.56 5.11
N THR A 658 1.77 -17.94 4.58
CA THR A 658 2.13 -19.32 4.24
C THR A 658 3.41 -19.76 4.96
N VAL A 659 3.65 -21.07 4.98
CA VAL A 659 4.90 -21.65 5.41
C VAL A 659 5.35 -22.72 4.41
N HIS A 660 6.64 -22.70 4.08
CA HIS A 660 7.25 -23.67 3.19
C HIS A 660 8.66 -24.00 3.68
N HIS A 661 8.94 -25.28 3.93
CA HIS A 661 10.20 -25.77 4.49
C HIS A 661 10.70 -24.99 5.73
N GLY A 662 9.78 -24.56 6.59
CA GLY A 662 10.10 -23.80 7.82
C GLY A 662 10.30 -22.30 7.63
N THR A 663 10.29 -21.79 6.39
CA THR A 663 10.26 -20.37 6.10
C THR A 663 8.82 -19.88 6.09
N TYR A 664 8.51 -18.86 6.90
CA TYR A 664 7.20 -18.21 6.89
C TYR A 664 7.19 -17.09 5.84
N GLN A 665 6.15 -17.00 5.03
CA GLN A 665 5.98 -15.92 4.05
C GLN A 665 4.67 -15.18 4.29
N LEU A 666 4.75 -13.92 4.72
CA LEU A 666 3.59 -13.04 4.84
C LEU A 666 3.55 -12.08 3.66
N LEU A 667 2.52 -12.23 2.84
CA LEU A 667 2.20 -11.32 1.76
C LEU A 667 1.12 -10.33 2.22
N LEU A 668 1.39 -9.04 2.09
CA LEU A 668 0.48 -7.94 2.41
C LEU A 668 0.22 -7.13 1.14
N PHE A 669 -1.01 -6.69 0.92
CA PHE A 669 -1.36 -5.92 -0.28
C PHE A 669 -2.43 -4.86 0.02
N ASN A 670 -2.31 -3.69 -0.60
CA ASN A 670 -3.24 -2.56 -0.45
C ASN A 670 -4.01 -2.27 -1.76
N PRO A 671 -4.95 -3.15 -2.18
CA PRO A 671 -5.67 -3.00 -3.43
C PRO A 671 -6.68 -1.86 -3.31
N ASN A 672 -6.53 -0.85 -4.15
CA ASN A 672 -7.41 0.31 -4.24
C ASN A 672 -7.99 0.41 -5.64
N TYR A 673 -9.32 0.45 -5.66
CA TYR A 673 -10.14 0.43 -6.85
C TYR A 673 -10.67 1.83 -7.12
N PHE A 674 -10.16 2.47 -8.17
CA PHE A 674 -10.50 3.84 -8.53
C PHE A 674 -10.33 4.06 -10.03
N ASP A 675 -10.86 5.17 -10.53
CA ASP A 675 -10.73 5.56 -11.94
C ASP A 675 -9.25 5.69 -12.32
N PRO A 676 -8.75 4.92 -13.31
CA PRO A 676 -7.37 5.00 -13.77
C PRO A 676 -6.90 6.42 -14.14
N HIS A 677 -7.78 7.36 -14.50
CA HIS A 677 -7.40 8.76 -14.75
C HIS A 677 -6.85 9.48 -13.51
N LEU A 678 -7.23 9.06 -12.30
CA LEU A 678 -6.71 9.62 -11.05
C LEU A 678 -5.29 9.14 -10.72
N SER A 679 -4.68 8.31 -11.58
CA SER A 679 -3.31 7.80 -11.39
C SER A 679 -2.23 8.87 -11.54
N SER A 680 -2.55 10.03 -12.10
CA SER A 680 -1.66 11.21 -12.13
C SER A 680 -1.75 12.06 -10.86
N GLU A 681 -2.78 11.87 -10.04
CA GLU A 681 -3.07 12.73 -8.89
C GLU A 681 -2.32 12.26 -7.63
N GLU A 682 -1.10 12.75 -7.43
CA GLU A 682 -0.24 12.37 -6.29
C GLU A 682 -0.92 12.51 -4.92
N ALA A 683 -1.69 13.58 -4.70
CA ALA A 683 -2.40 13.81 -3.45
C ALA A 683 -3.48 12.74 -3.21
N PHE A 684 -4.20 12.36 -4.27
CA PHE A 684 -5.18 11.28 -4.21
C PHE A 684 -4.51 9.94 -3.92
N LEU A 685 -3.44 9.60 -4.65
CA LEU A 685 -2.70 8.36 -4.43
C LEU A 685 -2.14 8.26 -3.01
N LYS A 686 -1.59 9.34 -2.46
CA LYS A 686 -1.10 9.37 -1.07
C LYS A 686 -2.23 9.20 -0.04
N SER A 687 -3.44 9.68 -0.34
CA SER A 687 -4.58 9.52 0.58
C SER A 687 -5.06 8.07 0.74
N GLN A 688 -4.66 7.19 -0.19
CA GLN A 688 -4.98 5.75 -0.17
C GLN A 688 -3.82 4.89 0.36
N THR A 689 -2.68 5.49 0.70
CA THR A 689 -1.61 4.82 1.44
C THR A 689 -2.11 4.39 2.81
N ILE A 690 -1.79 3.15 3.20
CA ILE A 690 -2.11 2.62 4.53
C ILE A 690 -0.83 2.32 5.30
N THR A 691 -0.90 2.48 6.61
CA THR A 691 0.18 2.01 7.48
C THR A 691 -0.31 0.85 8.34
N ILE A 692 0.43 -0.25 8.33
CA ILE A 692 0.10 -1.50 8.98
C ILE A 692 0.98 -1.66 10.22
N ASP A 693 0.32 -1.76 11.37
CA ASP A 693 0.90 -2.20 12.64
C ASP A 693 0.62 -3.70 12.79
N LEU A 694 1.62 -4.52 12.47
CA LEU A 694 1.51 -5.96 12.32
C LEU A 694 1.98 -6.68 13.58
N ALA A 695 1.15 -7.61 14.06
CA ALA A 695 1.45 -8.54 15.15
C ALA A 695 1.12 -9.97 14.70
N ILE A 696 2.14 -10.84 14.59
CA ILE A 696 1.96 -12.27 14.24
C ILE A 696 2.27 -13.15 15.44
N THR A 697 1.30 -13.95 15.87
CA THR A 697 1.46 -14.95 16.93
C THR A 697 1.50 -16.37 16.38
N GLY A 698 2.25 -17.26 17.05
CA GLY A 698 2.34 -18.69 16.72
C GLY A 698 3.42 -19.07 15.69
N ILE A 699 4.30 -18.13 15.35
CA ILE A 699 5.59 -18.45 14.70
C ILE A 699 6.45 -19.24 15.70
N LYS A 700 7.14 -20.28 15.24
CA LYS A 700 8.00 -21.11 16.10
C LYS A 700 9.13 -20.26 16.70
N PRO A 701 9.45 -20.41 18.00
CA PRO A 701 10.54 -19.67 18.61
C PRO A 701 11.87 -19.98 17.92
N ASN A 702 12.54 -18.97 17.35
CA ASN A 702 13.86 -19.11 16.74
C ASN A 702 14.48 -17.72 16.44
N ARG A 703 15.74 -17.70 16.02
CA ARG A 703 16.33 -16.57 15.32
C ARG A 703 16.01 -16.68 13.82
N TYR A 704 15.57 -15.57 13.23
CA TYR A 704 15.16 -15.51 11.83
C TYR A 704 15.93 -14.40 11.11
N GLN A 705 16.30 -14.68 9.86
CA GLN A 705 16.61 -13.62 8.90
C GLN A 705 15.30 -13.20 8.24
N VAL A 706 14.95 -11.94 8.41
CA VAL A 706 13.77 -11.30 7.83
C VAL A 706 14.15 -10.62 6.52
N LYS A 707 13.47 -10.99 5.44
CA LYS A 707 13.58 -10.31 4.15
C LYS A 707 12.27 -9.64 3.81
N LEU A 708 12.29 -8.31 3.74
CA LEU A 708 11.16 -7.49 3.33
C LEU A 708 11.35 -7.06 1.87
N ILE A 709 10.39 -7.42 1.02
CA ILE A 709 10.35 -7.04 -0.39
C ILE A 709 9.18 -6.08 -0.59
N GLU A 710 9.48 -4.84 -0.96
CA GLU A 710 8.50 -3.79 -1.22
C GLU A 710 8.31 -3.63 -2.74
N PHE A 711 7.09 -3.86 -3.20
CA PHE A 711 6.69 -3.73 -4.61
C PHE A 711 5.59 -2.69 -4.75
N ASN A 712 5.91 -1.54 -5.33
CA ASN A 712 5.01 -0.41 -5.46
C ASN A 712 5.35 0.44 -6.70
N ARG A 713 4.62 1.54 -6.91
CA ARG A 713 4.84 2.45 -8.04
C ARG A 713 6.25 3.07 -8.11
N GLN A 714 6.95 3.16 -6.98
CA GLN A 714 8.33 3.66 -6.92
C GLN A 714 9.37 2.54 -7.04
N ASN A 715 9.00 1.30 -6.72
CA ASN A 715 9.89 0.14 -6.65
C ASN A 715 9.24 -1.05 -7.38
N GLY A 716 9.56 -1.21 -8.67
CA GLY A 716 9.02 -2.29 -9.51
C GLY A 716 8.09 -1.85 -10.65
N ALA A 717 7.74 -0.56 -10.74
CA ALA A 717 6.92 -0.05 -11.83
C ALA A 717 7.76 0.58 -12.94
N LEU A 718 7.75 -0.07 -14.09
CA LEU A 718 8.58 0.30 -15.24
C LEU A 718 8.27 1.69 -15.80
N PHE A 719 6.98 2.01 -15.98
CA PHE A 719 6.55 3.22 -16.70
C PHE A 719 6.98 4.53 -16.03
N TYR A 720 6.95 4.59 -14.70
CA TYR A 720 7.39 5.76 -13.94
C TYR A 720 8.88 6.07 -14.14
N SER A 721 9.72 5.04 -14.31
CA SER A 721 11.14 5.25 -14.60
C SER A 721 11.38 5.69 -16.04
N TYR A 722 10.53 5.28 -17.00
CA TYR A 722 10.60 5.78 -18.38
C TYR A 722 10.15 7.23 -18.51
N ASP A 723 9.13 7.64 -17.74
CA ASP A 723 8.58 9.00 -17.78
C ASP A 723 9.62 10.07 -17.39
N GLU A 724 10.59 9.72 -16.54
CA GLU A 724 11.75 10.55 -16.20
C GLU A 724 12.59 10.95 -17.43
N PHE A 725 12.52 10.18 -18.52
CA PHE A 725 13.26 10.40 -19.76
C PHE A 725 12.36 10.81 -20.93
N SER A 726 11.13 11.27 -20.66
CA SER A 726 10.12 11.64 -21.67
C SER A 726 10.54 12.78 -22.61
N GLN A 727 11.58 13.55 -22.27
CA GLN A 727 12.11 14.64 -23.10
C GLN A 727 13.06 14.17 -24.22
N VAL A 728 13.38 12.87 -24.29
CA VAL A 728 14.34 12.31 -25.25
C VAL A 728 13.61 11.43 -26.27
N ASN A 729 13.94 11.57 -27.55
CA ASN A 729 13.32 10.79 -28.63
C ASN A 729 13.73 9.31 -28.65
N GLN A 730 14.98 8.99 -28.28
CA GLN A 730 15.50 7.63 -28.27
C GLN A 730 16.50 7.47 -27.12
N LEU A 731 16.35 6.39 -26.35
CA LEU A 731 17.25 6.06 -25.24
C LEU A 731 18.41 5.21 -25.74
N ASP A 732 19.62 5.50 -25.28
CA ASP A 732 20.79 4.65 -25.49
C ASP A 732 20.74 3.38 -24.60
N ILE A 733 21.66 2.45 -24.86
CA ILE A 733 21.70 1.14 -24.18
C ILE A 733 21.96 1.30 -22.68
N GLU A 734 22.82 2.25 -22.29
CA GLU A 734 23.14 2.51 -20.88
C GLU A 734 21.90 2.99 -20.12
N THR A 735 21.18 3.95 -20.69
CA THR A 735 19.93 4.47 -20.11
C THR A 735 18.86 3.39 -20.02
N GLN A 736 18.73 2.55 -21.05
CA GLN A 736 17.82 1.41 -21.03
C GLN A 736 18.17 0.42 -19.91
N GLN A 737 19.45 0.08 -19.74
CA GLN A 737 19.92 -0.81 -18.67
C GLN A 737 19.66 -0.20 -17.29
N TYR A 738 19.94 1.09 -17.12
CA TYR A 738 19.64 1.82 -15.89
C TYR A 738 18.16 1.74 -15.50
N ILE A 739 17.25 1.94 -16.46
CA ILE A 739 15.80 1.81 -16.23
C ILE A 739 15.45 0.38 -15.77
N VAL A 740 15.98 -0.64 -16.45
CA VAL A 740 15.74 -2.05 -16.08
C VAL A 740 16.27 -2.39 -14.68
N GLU A 741 17.42 -1.82 -14.29
CA GLU A 741 18.00 -2.04 -12.96
C GLU A 741 17.22 -1.33 -11.86
N LYS A 742 16.80 -0.08 -12.10
CA LYS A 742 16.01 0.74 -11.17
C LYS A 742 14.60 0.17 -10.92
N THR A 743 14.06 -0.60 -11.86
CA THR A 743 12.68 -1.09 -11.83
C THR A 743 12.51 -2.45 -11.13
N LYS A 744 13.40 -2.76 -10.18
CA LYS A 744 13.30 -3.94 -9.31
C LYS A 744 12.57 -3.58 -8.00
N PRO A 745 11.83 -4.53 -7.39
CA PRO A 745 11.31 -4.37 -6.03
C PRO A 745 12.44 -4.06 -5.04
N LYS A 746 12.16 -3.20 -4.06
CA LYS A 746 13.13 -2.85 -3.02
C LYS A 746 13.23 -3.98 -2.02
N ILE A 747 14.45 -4.33 -1.62
CA ILE A 747 14.71 -5.41 -0.66
C ILE A 747 15.40 -4.83 0.57
N LYS A 748 14.89 -5.16 1.75
CA LYS A 748 15.51 -4.89 3.05
C LYS A 748 15.70 -6.23 3.77
N VAL A 749 16.83 -6.39 4.46
CA VAL A 749 17.16 -7.62 5.19
C VAL A 749 17.68 -7.28 6.58
N PHE A 750 17.19 -7.97 7.60
CA PHE A 750 17.65 -7.83 8.98
C PHE A 750 17.40 -9.12 9.76
N ASP A 751 18.13 -9.34 10.84
CA ASP A 751 17.92 -10.47 11.74
C ASP A 751 17.01 -10.07 12.90
N THR A 752 16.21 -11.01 13.39
CA THR A 752 15.42 -10.83 14.60
C THR A 752 15.29 -12.14 15.38
N HIS A 753 15.05 -12.03 16.68
CA HIS A 753 14.70 -13.17 17.53
C HIS A 753 13.21 -13.14 17.84
N ILE A 754 12.50 -14.23 17.54
CA ILE A 754 11.06 -14.35 17.76
C ILE A 754 10.85 -15.40 18.84
N GLU A 755 10.25 -15.02 19.97
CA GLU A 755 9.85 -15.96 21.02
C GLU A 755 8.42 -16.45 20.82
N SER A 756 7.44 -15.54 20.85
CA SER A 756 6.01 -15.88 20.70
C SER A 756 5.24 -14.94 19.78
N LEU A 757 5.78 -13.74 19.56
CA LEU A 757 5.15 -12.65 18.83
C LEU A 757 6.19 -11.99 17.91
N PHE A 758 5.83 -11.79 16.65
CA PHE A 758 6.57 -10.98 15.70
C PHE A 758 5.81 -9.68 15.43
N ASN A 759 6.41 -8.55 15.81
CA ASN A 759 5.86 -7.23 15.54
C ASN A 759 6.63 -6.53 14.44
N HIS A 760 5.91 -5.89 13.52
CA HIS A 760 6.53 -5.08 12.48
C HIS A 760 5.61 -3.94 12.06
N TYR A 761 6.19 -2.83 11.63
CA TYR A 761 5.45 -1.67 11.17
C TYR A 761 5.89 -1.35 9.75
N LEU A 762 4.94 -1.26 8.81
CA LEU A 762 5.26 -0.92 7.43
C LEU A 762 4.15 -0.09 6.79
N THR A 763 4.52 0.70 5.79
CA THR A 763 3.58 1.51 5.01
C THR A 763 3.42 0.91 3.62
N LEU A 764 2.18 0.64 3.21
CA LEU A 764 1.85 0.18 1.87
C LEU A 764 1.25 1.32 1.06
N ASP A 765 1.96 1.66 -0.02
CA ASP A 765 1.44 2.60 -1.01
C ASP A 765 0.19 2.05 -1.71
N THR A 766 -0.50 2.91 -2.42
CA THR A 766 -1.70 2.56 -3.19
C THR A 766 -1.39 1.51 -4.24
N ASN A 767 -2.15 0.41 -4.24
CA ASN A 767 -1.90 -0.77 -5.04
C ASN A 767 -0.53 -1.44 -4.79
N GLY A 768 0.15 -1.09 -3.70
CA GLY A 768 1.42 -1.66 -3.27
C GLY A 768 1.28 -3.03 -2.62
N VAL A 769 2.37 -3.79 -2.67
CA VAL A 769 2.52 -5.13 -2.10
C VAL A 769 3.80 -5.16 -1.26
N ALA A 770 3.76 -5.83 -0.11
CA ALA A 770 4.95 -6.21 0.63
C ALA A 770 4.97 -7.72 0.87
N LEU A 771 6.13 -8.35 0.72
CA LEU A 771 6.37 -9.73 1.11
C LEU A 771 7.42 -9.75 2.22
N ILE A 772 7.06 -10.31 3.38
CA ILE A 772 7.95 -10.55 4.51
C ILE A 772 8.24 -12.04 4.57
N GLU A 773 9.50 -12.42 4.38
CA GLU A 773 9.97 -13.79 4.55
C GLU A 773 10.77 -13.91 5.84
N LEU A 774 10.37 -14.85 6.71
CA LEU A 774 11.08 -15.18 7.94
C LEU A 774 11.77 -16.54 7.73
N THR A 775 13.07 -16.51 7.44
CA THR A 775 13.86 -17.74 7.25
C THR A 775 14.62 -18.07 8.54
N PRO A 776 14.43 -19.27 9.13
CA PRO A 776 15.13 -19.62 10.35
C PRO A 776 16.65 -19.69 10.12
N ILE A 777 17.43 -19.12 11.03
CA ILE A 777 18.90 -19.19 10.99
C ILE A 777 19.29 -20.50 11.68
N LEU A 778 19.76 -21.45 10.89
CA LEU A 778 20.33 -22.71 11.40
C LEU A 778 21.76 -22.41 11.84
N PHE A 779 22.03 -22.56 13.14
CA PHE A 779 23.37 -22.48 13.72
C PHE A 779 24.09 -23.82 13.65
#